data_AF-A0A7J8KFA9-F1
#
_entry.id   AF-A0A7J8KFA9-F1
#
_cell.length_a   1.000
_cell.length_b   1.000
_cell.length_c   1.000
_cell.angle_alpha   90.00
_cell.angle_beta   90.00
_cell.angle_gamma   90.00
#
_symmetry.space_group_name_H-M   'P 1'
#
loop_
_entity.id
_entity.type
_entity.pdbx_description
1 polymer ?
#
loop_
_entity_poly.entity_id
_entity_poly.type
_entity_poly.pdbx_seq_one_letter_code
_entity_poly.pdbx_strand_id
1 'polypeptide(L)'
;MGAARGAPSSPRRLPVLSVLLLQLLSGVQAAIIFIKEPSSQDALQGRRALLRCEVEASGPVHVYWLLDGAPVQDTERRFAQGSSLSFTAVDRLQDSGAFQCVARNEATGEEAHSANASFNIKWIETGPVVLKHPALEAEIQPQTQITLRCHIDGHPRPTYQWFRDGSPFSEGQSNHTVSSKERNLTLRPASPDHSGIYSCCAHNAFGQTCSSQNFTLSISDESFARVVLAPQDVIVARNEEAIFHCQFSAQPPPSLQWVFEDETPITNRSRFPHLRRATVFANGSLLLTQVRPRNAGVYRCIGQGQRGPPVILEATLHLAEIEDMPPFEPRVFTAGNEERVACLPPQGLPEPSVWWEHSGVRLPAYGRVYQKGHELVFTSTVEGDAGVYTCHAANLAGQRRQNVNITVATVPMWLKKPEDSQLEEGKPGYLHCLTQATPKPTVIWYRNQMLISEDSRFEVSKNGTLRINSVEVYDGTWYRCVSSTPAGSIEAQARVQVLEKLKFTPPPRPQQCMEFDKEATVPCSATGREKPTIKWIRADGSSLPEWVTDNAGTLHFSRVTRDDAGNYTCIASNGLQGQIRAHVQLTVAVFITFKVEPERTTVYQGHTALLRCEAQGDPKPLIQWKGKDRILDPTKLGPRMHIFQNGSLVIHDVAPEDSGRYTCIAGNSCNIKHTEAPLYVVDKPVLEESEGPGSPPPYKMIQTIGLSVGAAVAYIIAVLGLMFYCKKRCKAKRLQKQPEGEEPEMECLNGGPLQNGQPSAEIQEEVALTSLSSCPAATNKRHSTSDKMHFPRASLQAITTLGRPQTVPEDFQEQG
;
A
#
# COMPACT_ATOMS: atom_id res chain seq x y z
N MET A 1 92.03 -32.36 -75.61
CA MET A 1 92.35 -31.74 -76.92
C MET A 1 91.70 -30.36 -76.90
N GLY A 2 92.29 -29.25 -77.37
CA GLY A 2 93.65 -29.01 -77.87
C GLY A 2 93.69 -27.71 -78.72
N ALA A 3 94.80 -26.95 -78.65
CA ALA A 3 95.09 -25.71 -79.41
C ALA A 3 94.17 -24.48 -79.17
N ALA A 4 94.52 -23.23 -79.55
CA ALA A 4 95.78 -22.47 -79.50
C ALA A 4 95.54 -21.00 -79.98
N ARG A 5 96.30 -20.02 -79.45
CA ARG A 5 96.43 -18.61 -79.93
C ARG A 5 95.17 -17.71 -79.78
N GLY A 6 95.25 -16.38 -79.72
CA GLY A 6 96.42 -15.47 -79.80
C GLY A 6 96.17 -14.08 -79.15
N ALA A 7 97.19 -13.21 -79.15
CA ALA A 7 97.19 -11.88 -78.50
C ALA A 7 96.88 -10.70 -79.48
N PRO A 8 96.82 -9.43 -79.03
CA PRO A 8 98.04 -8.61 -78.86
C PRO A 8 98.07 -7.78 -77.55
N SER A 9 98.99 -6.79 -77.43
CA SER A 9 99.46 -6.29 -76.11
C SER A 9 99.94 -4.82 -76.03
N SER A 10 99.76 -4.21 -74.84
CA SER A 10 100.49 -3.01 -74.33
C SER A 10 100.13 -1.66 -75.03
N PRO A 11 100.57 -0.45 -74.58
CA PRO A 11 101.84 -0.08 -73.92
C PRO A 11 101.74 0.77 -72.61
N ARG A 12 102.90 1.26 -72.11
CA ARG A 12 103.10 2.26 -71.02
C ARG A 12 103.83 3.51 -71.56
N ARG A 13 103.70 4.69 -70.92
CA ARG A 13 104.84 5.56 -70.45
C ARG A 13 104.43 6.96 -69.89
N LEU A 14 105.36 7.52 -69.11
CA LEU A 14 105.56 8.92 -68.63
C LEU A 14 106.89 9.44 -69.26
N PRO A 15 107.46 10.66 -69.00
CA PRO A 15 107.00 11.90 -68.32
C PRO A 15 107.23 13.18 -69.19
N VAL A 16 107.29 14.41 -68.62
CA VAL A 16 108.38 15.46 -68.78
C VAL A 16 108.00 16.84 -68.14
N LEU A 17 109.03 17.69 -67.94
CA LEU A 17 109.13 18.96 -67.17
C LEU A 17 108.40 20.21 -67.74
N SER A 18 108.36 21.28 -66.91
CA SER A 18 108.19 22.69 -67.31
C SER A 18 109.33 23.57 -66.75
N VAL A 19 109.82 24.56 -67.49
CA VAL A 19 110.80 25.58 -67.02
C VAL A 19 110.66 26.90 -67.81
N LEU A 20 110.44 28.05 -67.16
CA LEU A 20 111.30 29.26 -67.19
C LEU A 20 110.69 30.47 -66.42
N LEU A 21 111.55 31.44 -66.08
CA LEU A 21 111.23 32.77 -65.55
C LEU A 21 111.03 33.79 -66.71
N LEU A 22 110.28 34.88 -66.48
CA LEU A 22 110.81 36.26 -66.36
C LEU A 22 109.72 37.33 -66.08
N GLN A 23 109.91 38.13 -65.01
CA GLN A 23 109.62 39.59 -64.84
C GLN A 23 108.20 40.19 -65.07
N LEU A 24 107.75 41.31 -64.45
CA LEU A 24 108.10 42.04 -63.21
C LEU A 24 106.96 43.07 -62.86
N LEU A 25 106.74 43.34 -61.55
CA LEU A 25 106.21 44.58 -60.90
C LEU A 25 104.72 45.05 -61.05
N SER A 26 104.14 45.41 -59.87
CA SER A 26 103.05 46.41 -59.58
C SER A 26 101.74 46.38 -60.39
N GLY A 27 100.52 46.37 -59.80
CA GLY A 27 100.09 46.58 -58.40
C GLY A 27 99.91 48.07 -58.08
N VAL A 28 98.73 48.60 -57.71
CA VAL A 28 97.54 48.00 -57.05
C VAL A 28 96.25 48.27 -57.84
N GLN A 29 95.34 47.29 -57.86
CA GLN A 29 93.97 47.40 -58.38
C GLN A 29 93.02 46.71 -57.38
N ALA A 30 91.87 47.30 -57.07
CA ALA A 30 91.05 46.94 -55.91
C ALA A 30 90.03 45.83 -56.23
N ALA A 31 90.45 44.58 -56.04
CA ALA A 31 89.65 43.39 -56.37
C ALA A 31 88.47 43.12 -55.39
N ILE A 32 87.43 42.47 -55.91
CA ILE A 32 86.27 41.96 -55.17
C ILE A 32 86.65 40.67 -54.44
N ILE A 33 86.22 40.49 -53.17
CA ILE A 33 86.54 39.32 -52.34
C ILE A 33 85.25 38.70 -51.77
N PHE A 34 85.10 37.38 -51.85
CA PHE A 34 84.02 36.65 -51.16
C PHE A 34 84.43 36.38 -49.70
N ILE A 35 83.73 37.00 -48.74
CA ILE A 35 83.83 36.66 -47.31
C ILE A 35 83.26 35.26 -47.08
N LYS A 36 82.15 34.95 -47.76
CA LYS A 36 81.49 33.65 -47.70
C LYS A 36 81.06 33.19 -49.08
N GLU A 37 81.61 32.05 -49.51
CA GLU A 37 81.13 31.32 -50.67
C GLU A 37 80.02 30.33 -50.27
N PRO A 38 79.12 29.98 -51.20
CA PRO A 38 78.14 28.93 -50.98
C PRO A 38 78.77 27.54 -51.03
N SER A 39 78.18 26.61 -50.27
CA SER A 39 78.60 25.21 -50.20
C SER A 39 77.43 24.29 -50.58
N SER A 40 77.69 23.23 -51.35
CA SER A 40 76.71 22.17 -51.57
C SER A 40 76.20 21.58 -50.25
N GLN A 41 74.92 21.28 -50.17
CA GLN A 41 74.26 20.81 -48.94
C GLN A 41 73.11 19.85 -49.24
N ASP A 42 72.78 19.01 -48.26
CA ASP A 42 71.55 18.21 -48.30
C ASP A 42 70.32 19.13 -48.24
N ALA A 43 69.35 18.89 -49.12
CA ALA A 43 68.03 19.51 -49.06
C ALA A 43 66.92 18.47 -49.11
N LEU A 44 65.71 18.90 -48.78
CA LEU A 44 64.54 18.05 -48.63
C LEU A 44 63.44 18.62 -49.52
N GLN A 45 62.88 17.80 -50.41
CA GLN A 45 61.85 18.26 -51.34
C GLN A 45 60.68 18.90 -50.57
N GLY A 46 60.26 20.09 -51.00
CA GLY A 46 59.19 20.86 -50.36
C GLY A 46 59.59 21.65 -49.10
N ARG A 47 60.87 21.68 -48.68
CA ARG A 47 61.32 22.45 -47.51
C ARG A 47 62.27 23.59 -47.86
N ARG A 48 62.32 24.60 -46.98
CA ARG A 48 63.19 25.78 -47.12
C ARG A 48 64.68 25.45 -47.08
N ALA A 49 65.47 26.23 -47.80
CA ALA A 49 66.94 26.19 -47.80
C ALA A 49 67.53 27.59 -48.09
N LEU A 50 68.83 27.76 -47.89
CA LEU A 50 69.55 29.02 -48.13
C LEU A 50 70.97 28.73 -48.61
N LEU A 51 71.33 29.25 -49.78
CA LEU A 51 72.71 29.29 -50.26
C LEU A 51 73.30 30.65 -49.91
N ARG A 52 74.26 30.66 -48.97
CA ARG A 52 74.87 31.90 -48.49
C ARG A 52 75.94 32.40 -49.44
N CYS A 53 75.93 33.69 -49.70
CA CYS A 53 77.02 34.41 -50.34
C CYS A 53 77.18 35.76 -49.64
N GLU A 54 78.41 36.12 -49.27
CA GLU A 54 78.76 37.36 -48.57
C GLU A 54 80.04 37.93 -49.21
N VAL A 55 80.05 39.22 -49.55
CA VAL A 55 81.05 39.83 -50.46
C VAL A 55 81.54 41.16 -49.89
N GLU A 56 82.84 41.44 -50.06
CA GLU A 56 83.50 42.69 -49.69
C GLU A 56 84.21 43.31 -50.90
N ALA A 57 84.09 44.63 -51.05
CA ALA A 57 84.75 45.41 -52.10
C ALA A 57 84.83 46.89 -51.71
N SER A 58 85.74 47.64 -52.33
CA SER A 58 85.97 49.07 -52.06
C SER A 58 84.95 50.02 -52.72
N GLY A 59 83.73 49.57 -53.00
CA GLY A 59 82.68 50.32 -53.71
C GLY A 59 81.35 49.56 -53.78
N PRO A 60 80.29 50.14 -54.39
CA PRO A 60 79.02 49.47 -54.57
C PRO A 60 79.15 48.25 -55.50
N VAL A 61 78.55 47.13 -55.08
CA VAL A 61 78.57 45.84 -55.79
C VAL A 61 77.16 45.32 -55.95
N HIS A 62 76.79 45.02 -57.19
CA HIS A 62 75.57 44.29 -57.52
C HIS A 62 75.85 42.78 -57.47
N VAL A 63 75.11 42.04 -56.63
CA VAL A 63 75.24 40.58 -56.49
C VAL A 63 74.03 39.90 -57.12
N TYR A 64 74.28 38.88 -57.94
CA TYR A 64 73.26 38.04 -58.56
C TYR A 64 73.72 36.58 -58.61
N TRP A 65 72.79 35.69 -58.97
CA TRP A 65 73.04 34.25 -58.97
C TRP A 65 72.90 33.65 -60.36
N LEU A 66 73.74 32.67 -60.66
CA LEU A 66 73.60 31.77 -61.80
C LEU A 66 73.14 30.40 -61.32
N LEU A 67 72.39 29.68 -62.16
CA LEU A 67 72.09 28.25 -62.06
C LEU A 67 72.51 27.62 -63.39
N ASP A 68 73.48 26.71 -63.34
CA ASP A 68 74.09 26.05 -64.51
C ASP A 68 74.57 27.06 -65.59
N GLY A 69 75.01 28.24 -65.15
CA GLY A 69 75.49 29.34 -65.99
C GLY A 69 74.41 30.34 -66.44
N ALA A 70 73.12 30.07 -66.25
CA ALA A 70 72.03 30.98 -66.60
C ALA A 70 71.59 31.85 -65.39
N PRO A 71 71.24 33.14 -65.57
CA PRO A 71 70.86 34.01 -64.45
C PRO A 71 69.55 33.57 -63.79
N VAL A 72 69.60 33.39 -62.47
CA VAL A 72 68.45 33.04 -61.63
C VAL A 72 67.51 34.24 -61.56
N GLN A 73 66.25 34.02 -61.98
CA GLN A 73 65.17 34.97 -61.75
C GLN A 73 64.51 34.69 -60.39
N ASP A 74 64.11 35.78 -59.72
CA ASP A 74 63.38 35.72 -58.46
C ASP A 74 61.93 35.24 -58.67
N THR A 75 61.45 34.44 -57.72
CA THR A 75 60.14 33.80 -57.70
C THR A 75 59.67 33.65 -56.26
N GLU A 76 58.37 33.42 -56.03
CA GLU A 76 57.82 33.12 -54.69
C GLU A 76 58.49 31.91 -54.00
N ARG A 77 59.07 31.01 -54.80
CA ARG A 77 59.73 29.79 -54.33
C ARG A 77 61.24 29.97 -54.04
N ARG A 78 61.90 30.84 -54.81
CA ARG A 78 63.36 31.02 -54.85
C ARG A 78 63.69 32.46 -55.22
N PHE A 79 64.34 33.21 -54.32
CA PHE A 79 64.61 34.64 -54.49
C PHE A 79 65.90 35.10 -53.79
N ALA A 80 66.47 36.21 -54.24
CA ALA A 80 67.62 36.86 -53.61
C ALA A 80 67.24 37.52 -52.28
N GLN A 81 67.99 37.23 -51.21
CA GLN A 81 67.83 37.79 -49.88
C GLN A 81 69.13 38.46 -49.46
N GLY A 82 69.27 39.74 -49.83
CA GLY A 82 70.58 40.40 -49.89
C GLY A 82 71.45 39.71 -50.94
N SER A 83 72.71 39.42 -50.61
CA SER A 83 73.62 38.66 -51.48
C SER A 83 73.36 37.15 -51.52
N SER A 84 72.55 36.59 -50.62
CA SER A 84 72.31 35.13 -50.51
C SER A 84 71.05 34.67 -51.25
N LEU A 85 71.03 33.44 -51.79
CA LEU A 85 69.87 32.89 -52.51
C LEU A 85 69.00 32.03 -51.58
N SER A 86 67.76 32.46 -51.35
CA SER A 86 66.81 31.88 -50.40
C SER A 86 65.76 31.04 -51.12
N PHE A 87 65.38 29.91 -50.53
CA PHE A 87 64.40 28.96 -51.07
C PHE A 87 63.32 28.72 -50.01
N THR A 88 62.05 28.95 -50.31
CA THR A 88 60.93 28.64 -49.40
C THR A 88 60.57 27.17 -49.44
N ALA A 89 60.70 26.54 -50.62
CA ALA A 89 60.58 25.10 -50.84
C ALA A 89 61.52 24.66 -51.96
N VAL A 90 62.48 23.77 -51.67
CA VAL A 90 63.38 23.18 -52.68
C VAL A 90 62.63 22.14 -53.52
N ASP A 91 62.79 22.18 -54.84
CA ASP A 91 62.14 21.26 -55.78
C ASP A 91 63.15 20.35 -56.50
N ARG A 92 62.81 19.05 -56.63
CA ARG A 92 63.72 18.00 -57.16
C ARG A 92 64.00 18.11 -58.67
N LEU A 93 63.24 18.91 -59.42
CA LEU A 93 63.38 19.09 -60.86
C LEU A 93 63.86 20.49 -61.24
N GLN A 94 63.62 21.51 -60.40
CA GLN A 94 63.92 22.91 -60.68
C GLN A 94 65.18 23.47 -59.98
N ASP A 95 65.67 22.80 -58.93
CA ASP A 95 66.86 23.21 -58.17
C ASP A 95 68.00 22.17 -58.23
N SER A 96 67.86 21.14 -59.08
CA SER A 96 68.87 20.10 -59.30
C SER A 96 69.97 20.56 -60.27
N GLY A 97 70.79 21.50 -59.82
CA GLY A 97 71.87 22.08 -60.63
C GLY A 97 72.97 22.76 -59.81
N ALA A 98 73.93 23.39 -60.49
CA ALA A 98 75.03 24.14 -59.89
C ALA A 98 74.69 25.63 -59.79
N PHE A 99 74.45 26.11 -58.57
CA PHE A 99 74.29 27.52 -58.26
C PHE A 99 75.65 28.18 -58.04
N GLN A 100 75.83 29.38 -58.60
CA GLN A 100 77.04 30.20 -58.44
C GLN A 100 76.64 31.63 -58.08
N CYS A 101 77.33 32.23 -57.10
CA CYS A 101 77.17 33.65 -56.77
C CYS A 101 78.12 34.49 -57.63
N VAL A 102 77.62 35.59 -58.21
CA VAL A 102 78.40 36.51 -59.04
C VAL A 102 78.27 37.92 -58.50
N ALA A 103 79.40 38.58 -58.34
CA ALA A 103 79.51 39.91 -57.76
C ALA A 103 80.16 40.86 -58.76
N ARG A 104 79.43 41.92 -59.14
CA ARG A 104 79.86 42.95 -60.10
C ARG A 104 80.03 44.30 -59.42
N ASN A 105 81.22 44.90 -59.51
CA ASN A 105 81.43 46.27 -59.05
C ASN A 105 80.78 47.24 -60.05
N GLU A 106 79.87 48.10 -59.57
CA GLU A 106 79.10 48.99 -60.44
C GLU A 106 79.94 50.14 -61.03
N ALA A 107 81.03 50.52 -60.36
CA ALA A 107 81.88 51.64 -60.76
C ALA A 107 83.05 51.23 -61.67
N THR A 108 83.60 50.01 -61.51
CA THR A 108 84.69 49.51 -62.37
C THR A 108 84.22 48.54 -63.45
N GLY A 109 83.06 47.91 -63.28
CA GLY A 109 82.56 46.86 -64.17
C GLY A 109 83.26 45.51 -64.02
N GLU A 110 84.18 45.35 -63.07
CA GLU A 110 84.84 44.07 -62.77
C GLU A 110 83.85 43.08 -62.15
N GLU A 111 83.96 41.80 -62.52
CA GLU A 111 83.11 40.70 -62.05
C GLU A 111 83.94 39.59 -61.39
N ALA A 112 83.45 39.05 -60.28
CA ALA A 112 84.00 37.91 -59.58
C ALA A 112 82.93 36.83 -59.38
N HIS A 113 83.34 35.56 -59.45
CA HIS A 113 82.46 34.39 -59.36
C HIS A 113 82.89 33.50 -58.18
N SER A 114 81.92 32.96 -57.43
CA SER A 114 82.18 32.03 -56.34
C SER A 114 82.44 30.59 -56.84
N ALA A 115 82.83 29.71 -55.92
CA ALA A 115 82.64 28.27 -56.05
C ALA A 115 81.16 27.90 -56.35
N ASN A 116 80.96 26.76 -57.01
CA ASN A 116 79.63 26.21 -57.30
C ASN A 116 79.08 25.43 -56.10
N ALA A 117 77.80 25.61 -55.80
CA ALA A 117 77.05 24.87 -54.79
C ALA A 117 75.81 24.21 -55.39
N SER A 118 75.44 23.04 -54.87
CA SER A 118 74.34 22.22 -55.36
C SER A 118 73.57 21.55 -54.22
N PHE A 119 72.30 21.23 -54.47
CA PHE A 119 71.49 20.49 -53.51
C PHE A 119 71.51 18.98 -53.75
N ASN A 120 71.80 18.21 -52.70
CA ASN A 120 71.50 16.79 -52.67
C ASN A 120 70.07 16.59 -52.15
N ILE A 121 69.10 16.50 -53.07
CA ILE A 121 67.67 16.59 -52.75
C ILE A 121 67.11 15.20 -52.39
N LYS A 122 66.79 15.01 -51.10
CA LYS A 122 66.20 13.78 -50.55
C LYS A 122 64.68 13.82 -50.64
N TRP A 123 64.08 12.68 -50.97
CA TRP A 123 62.64 12.52 -51.19
C TRP A 123 62.17 11.07 -50.94
N ILE A 124 60.87 10.89 -50.76
CA ILE A 124 60.18 9.60 -50.73
C ILE A 124 58.75 9.81 -51.27
N GLU A 125 58.28 8.93 -52.15
CA GLU A 125 57.04 9.09 -52.91
C GLU A 125 56.17 7.85 -52.75
N THR A 126 54.92 8.02 -52.30
CA THR A 126 54.02 6.91 -51.98
C THR A 126 53.20 6.47 -53.20
N GLY A 127 52.94 5.17 -53.27
CA GLY A 127 52.10 4.55 -54.30
C GLY A 127 51.40 3.29 -53.77
N PRO A 128 50.52 2.68 -54.59
CA PRO A 128 49.68 1.56 -54.18
C PRO A 128 50.45 0.25 -53.98
N VAL A 129 49.82 -0.69 -53.27
CA VAL A 129 50.09 -2.13 -53.46
C VAL A 129 49.30 -2.63 -54.67
N VAL A 130 49.92 -3.40 -55.55
CA VAL A 130 49.28 -4.01 -56.72
C VAL A 130 49.56 -5.50 -56.83
N LEU A 131 48.61 -6.26 -57.36
CA LEU A 131 48.83 -7.63 -57.82
C LEU A 131 49.82 -7.62 -59.01
N LYS A 132 50.72 -8.61 -59.05
CA LYS A 132 51.73 -8.77 -60.10
C LYS A 132 51.67 -10.13 -60.79
N HIS A 133 51.34 -11.19 -60.04
CA HIS A 133 51.01 -12.52 -60.55
C HIS A 133 49.95 -13.15 -59.64
N PRO A 134 48.90 -13.81 -60.18
CA PRO A 134 48.48 -13.78 -61.59
C PRO A 134 48.15 -12.35 -62.07
N ALA A 135 47.78 -12.18 -63.35
CA ALA A 135 47.55 -10.83 -63.90
C ALA A 135 46.18 -10.27 -63.51
N LEU A 136 45.21 -11.15 -63.22
CA LEU A 136 43.85 -10.83 -62.84
C LEU A 136 43.49 -11.53 -61.52
N GLU A 137 42.70 -10.87 -60.67
CA GLU A 137 42.24 -11.44 -59.39
C GLU A 137 41.38 -12.70 -59.59
N ALA A 138 40.61 -12.75 -60.68
CA ALA A 138 39.79 -13.91 -61.04
C ALA A 138 40.59 -15.18 -61.41
N GLU A 139 41.90 -15.07 -61.60
CA GLU A 139 42.81 -16.20 -61.85
C GLU A 139 43.38 -16.80 -60.54
N ILE A 140 43.07 -16.21 -59.37
CA ILE A 140 43.60 -16.64 -58.07
C ILE A 140 42.81 -17.85 -57.54
N GLN A 141 43.25 -19.04 -57.93
CA GLN A 141 42.79 -20.30 -57.36
C GLN A 141 43.67 -20.77 -56.18
N PRO A 142 43.18 -21.65 -55.30
CA PRO A 142 44.02 -22.37 -54.34
C PRO A 142 45.20 -23.05 -55.05
N GLN A 143 46.35 -23.14 -54.36
CA GLN A 143 47.63 -23.64 -54.88
C GLN A 143 48.33 -22.78 -55.95
N THR A 144 47.75 -21.68 -56.46
CA THR A 144 48.52 -20.76 -57.34
C THR A 144 49.65 -20.06 -56.59
N GLN A 145 50.59 -19.46 -57.33
CA GLN A 145 51.49 -18.45 -56.77
C GLN A 145 50.82 -17.09 -56.84
N ILE A 146 50.88 -16.33 -55.75
CA ILE A 146 50.48 -14.93 -55.72
C ILE A 146 51.71 -14.07 -55.45
N THR A 147 51.89 -12.98 -56.19
CA THR A 147 52.92 -11.98 -55.93
C THR A 147 52.29 -10.59 -55.91
N LEU A 148 52.45 -9.86 -54.80
CA LEU A 148 52.10 -8.45 -54.66
C LEU A 148 53.35 -7.57 -54.81
N ARG A 149 53.17 -6.33 -55.26
CA ARG A 149 54.25 -5.35 -55.42
C ARG A 149 53.87 -4.00 -54.80
N CYS A 150 54.78 -3.47 -54.00
CA CYS A 150 54.75 -2.13 -53.42
C CYS A 150 55.24 -1.11 -54.47
N HIS A 151 54.55 0.02 -54.62
CA HIS A 151 54.93 1.12 -55.53
C HIS A 151 55.39 2.38 -54.78
N ILE A 152 56.15 2.21 -53.69
CA ILE A 152 56.84 3.30 -53.00
C ILE A 152 58.27 3.38 -53.53
N ASP A 153 58.81 4.60 -53.75
CA ASP A 153 60.21 4.82 -54.15
C ASP A 153 60.80 6.03 -53.40
N GLY A 154 62.12 6.22 -53.44
CA GLY A 154 62.77 7.33 -52.74
C GLY A 154 64.28 7.43 -52.86
N HIS A 155 64.82 8.59 -52.50
CA HIS A 155 66.25 8.85 -52.42
C HIS A 155 66.65 9.41 -51.03
N PRO A 156 67.56 8.76 -50.27
CA PRO A 156 68.18 7.46 -50.55
C PRO A 156 67.18 6.31 -50.66
N ARG A 157 67.61 5.19 -51.29
CA ARG A 157 66.75 4.02 -51.55
C ARG A 157 66.12 3.51 -50.23
N PRO A 158 64.78 3.35 -50.16
CA PRO A 158 64.13 2.87 -48.95
C PRO A 158 64.25 1.34 -48.78
N THR A 159 64.21 0.89 -47.53
CA THR A 159 63.84 -0.48 -47.14
C THR A 159 62.32 -0.60 -47.04
N TYR A 160 61.78 -1.83 -47.05
CA TYR A 160 60.34 -2.09 -47.05
C TYR A 160 59.93 -2.96 -45.85
N GLN A 161 58.66 -2.90 -45.49
CA GLN A 161 58.01 -3.79 -44.53
C GLN A 161 56.58 -4.03 -45.01
N TRP A 162 56.15 -5.30 -45.02
CA TRP A 162 54.80 -5.69 -45.41
C TRP A 162 53.93 -5.93 -44.18
N PHE A 163 52.64 -5.63 -44.31
CA PHE A 163 51.63 -5.83 -43.29
C PHE A 163 50.43 -6.55 -43.90
N ARG A 164 49.74 -7.35 -43.09
CA ARG A 164 48.43 -7.95 -43.40
C ARG A 164 47.48 -7.64 -42.26
N ASP A 165 46.31 -7.08 -42.59
CA ASP A 165 45.27 -6.69 -41.63
C ASP A 165 45.83 -5.82 -40.47
N GLY A 166 46.70 -4.87 -40.84
CA GLY A 166 47.40 -3.98 -39.92
C GLY A 166 48.57 -4.60 -39.13
N SER A 167 48.71 -5.93 -39.12
CA SER A 167 49.77 -6.65 -38.41
C SER A 167 51.02 -6.80 -39.28
N PRO A 168 52.26 -6.65 -38.75
CA PRO A 168 53.48 -6.83 -39.51
C PRO A 168 53.63 -8.29 -39.96
N PHE A 169 54.02 -8.49 -41.23
CA PHE A 169 54.14 -9.82 -41.82
C PHE A 169 55.45 -10.49 -41.40
N SER A 170 55.39 -11.35 -40.38
CA SER A 170 56.55 -12.00 -39.76
C SER A 170 57.24 -13.02 -40.68
N GLU A 171 58.55 -12.87 -40.88
CA GLU A 171 59.37 -13.90 -41.52
C GLU A 171 59.47 -15.14 -40.61
N GLY A 172 59.01 -16.30 -41.09
CA GLY A 172 59.26 -17.60 -40.46
C GLY A 172 58.03 -18.47 -40.13
N GLN A 173 56.80 -17.99 -40.29
CA GLN A 173 55.60 -18.72 -39.83
C GLN A 173 54.92 -19.62 -40.89
N SER A 174 55.33 -19.53 -42.16
CA SER A 174 54.84 -20.37 -43.27
C SER A 174 55.79 -20.30 -44.48
N ASN A 175 55.60 -21.17 -45.49
CA ASN A 175 56.50 -21.39 -46.65
C ASN A 175 56.52 -20.25 -47.70
N HIS A 176 56.63 -19.00 -47.27
CA HIS A 176 56.55 -17.83 -48.15
C HIS A 176 57.93 -17.22 -48.39
N THR A 177 58.28 -17.04 -49.67
CA THR A 177 59.56 -16.47 -50.08
C THR A 177 59.49 -14.94 -50.03
N VAL A 178 59.57 -14.43 -48.80
CA VAL A 178 59.65 -13.00 -48.49
C VAL A 178 61.05 -12.49 -48.85
N SER A 179 61.11 -11.35 -49.53
CA SER A 179 62.29 -10.49 -49.56
C SER A 179 61.87 -9.15 -48.96
N SER A 180 61.90 -9.05 -47.63
CA SER A 180 61.51 -7.83 -46.89
C SER A 180 62.35 -6.61 -47.29
N LYS A 181 63.58 -6.85 -47.75
CA LYS A 181 64.49 -5.84 -48.30
C LYS A 181 64.10 -5.36 -49.71
N GLU A 182 63.00 -5.88 -50.27
CA GLU A 182 62.49 -5.55 -51.61
C GLU A 182 61.00 -5.20 -51.64
N ARG A 183 60.62 -4.52 -52.72
CA ARG A 183 59.26 -4.10 -53.05
C ARG A 183 58.27 -5.21 -53.45
N ASN A 184 58.56 -6.50 -53.25
CA ASN A 184 57.66 -7.60 -53.65
C ASN A 184 57.39 -8.57 -52.48
N LEU A 185 56.13 -8.98 -52.29
CA LEU A 185 55.73 -10.08 -51.41
C LEU A 185 55.28 -11.27 -52.27
N THR A 186 55.70 -12.50 -51.96
CA THR A 186 55.29 -13.70 -52.71
C THR A 186 54.78 -14.80 -51.80
N LEU A 187 53.54 -15.21 -52.07
CA LEU A 187 52.79 -16.24 -51.35
C LEU A 187 52.76 -17.51 -52.20
N ARG A 188 53.14 -18.64 -51.59
CA ARG A 188 53.24 -19.97 -52.20
C ARG A 188 52.99 -21.04 -51.13
N PRO A 189 52.20 -22.08 -51.42
CA PRO A 189 51.02 -22.04 -52.29
C PRO A 189 49.96 -21.02 -51.82
N ALA A 190 49.01 -20.65 -52.67
CA ALA A 190 47.81 -19.93 -52.26
C ALA A 190 46.89 -20.82 -51.39
N SER A 191 46.33 -20.24 -50.33
CA SER A 191 45.34 -20.85 -49.42
C SER A 191 44.31 -19.78 -49.04
N PRO A 192 43.03 -20.13 -48.75
CA PRO A 192 42.05 -19.19 -48.22
C PRO A 192 42.55 -18.37 -47.03
N ASP A 193 43.41 -18.96 -46.19
CA ASP A 193 44.05 -18.32 -45.01
C ASP A 193 45.00 -17.17 -45.36
N HIS A 194 45.32 -16.97 -46.65
CA HIS A 194 46.10 -15.83 -47.15
C HIS A 194 45.20 -14.69 -47.67
N SER A 195 43.88 -14.81 -47.56
CA SER A 195 42.96 -13.67 -47.74
C SER A 195 43.22 -12.61 -46.66
N GLY A 196 43.00 -11.33 -46.98
CA GLY A 196 43.24 -10.21 -46.07
C GLY A 196 43.66 -8.93 -46.79
N ILE A 197 43.79 -7.84 -46.05
CA ILE A 197 44.16 -6.51 -46.55
C ILE A 197 45.68 -6.33 -46.42
N TYR A 198 46.38 -6.28 -47.55
CA TYR A 198 47.83 -6.13 -47.62
C TYR A 198 48.24 -4.67 -47.84
N SER A 199 49.19 -4.20 -47.03
CA SER A 199 49.82 -2.89 -47.18
C SER A 199 51.35 -3.01 -47.09
N CYS A 200 52.05 -1.99 -47.58
CA CYS A 200 53.49 -1.87 -47.40
C CYS A 200 53.84 -0.51 -46.81
N CYS A 201 54.84 -0.48 -45.93
CA CYS A 201 55.52 0.75 -45.54
C CYS A 201 56.97 0.70 -46.02
N ALA A 202 57.51 1.84 -46.43
CA ALA A 202 58.90 1.98 -46.80
C ALA A 202 59.57 3.09 -45.99
N HIS A 203 60.84 2.86 -45.63
CA HIS A 203 61.62 3.74 -44.77
C HIS A 203 62.98 4.01 -45.41
N ASN A 204 63.40 5.28 -45.45
CA ASN A 204 64.76 5.66 -45.75
C ASN A 204 65.33 6.55 -44.62
N ALA A 205 66.62 6.88 -44.71
CA ALA A 205 67.33 7.69 -43.72
C ALA A 205 66.81 9.15 -43.56
N PHE A 206 65.69 9.50 -44.19
CA PHE A 206 64.99 10.78 -44.02
C PHE A 206 63.55 10.62 -43.48
N GLY A 207 62.85 9.52 -43.76
CA GLY A 207 61.48 9.34 -43.27
C GLY A 207 60.88 7.96 -43.55
N GLN A 208 59.62 7.79 -43.13
CA GLN A 208 58.80 6.60 -43.37
C GLN A 208 57.49 7.03 -44.04
N THR A 209 57.03 6.25 -45.01
CA THR A 209 55.70 6.39 -45.61
C THR A 209 55.09 5.01 -45.84
N CYS A 210 53.77 4.95 -46.03
CA CYS A 210 53.05 3.71 -46.31
C CYS A 210 52.24 3.83 -47.60
N SER A 211 51.80 2.69 -48.13
CA SER A 211 51.12 2.59 -49.42
C SER A 211 49.87 3.45 -49.46
N SER A 212 49.74 4.27 -50.51
CA SER A 212 48.61 5.18 -50.68
C SER A 212 47.27 4.44 -50.90
N GLN A 213 47.33 3.18 -51.33
CA GLN A 213 46.21 2.25 -51.38
C GLN A 213 46.68 0.85 -50.97
N ASN A 214 45.87 0.16 -50.18
CA ASN A 214 46.08 -1.24 -49.78
C ASN A 214 45.44 -2.18 -50.80
N PHE A 215 45.92 -3.42 -50.86
CA PHE A 215 45.38 -4.45 -51.75
C PHE A 215 44.62 -5.52 -50.97
N THR A 216 43.33 -5.71 -51.27
CA THR A 216 42.51 -6.74 -50.64
C THR A 216 42.63 -8.05 -51.42
N LEU A 217 43.26 -9.05 -50.83
CA LEU A 217 43.35 -10.39 -51.39
C LEU A 217 42.18 -11.24 -50.89
N SER A 218 41.46 -11.90 -51.80
CA SER A 218 40.41 -12.86 -51.49
C SER A 218 40.64 -14.15 -52.28
N ILE A 219 40.58 -15.30 -51.61
CA ILE A 219 40.90 -16.61 -52.20
C ILE A 219 39.79 -17.60 -51.79
N SER A 220 38.92 -17.94 -52.73
CA SER A 220 37.85 -18.94 -52.56
C SER A 220 38.21 -20.26 -53.23
N ASP A 221 38.06 -21.38 -52.53
CA ASP A 221 38.11 -22.72 -53.14
C ASP A 221 36.69 -23.12 -53.60
N GLU A 222 36.44 -23.09 -54.91
CA GLU A 222 35.13 -23.47 -55.49
C GLU A 222 34.79 -24.95 -55.31
N SER A 223 35.75 -25.80 -54.91
CA SER A 223 35.52 -27.22 -54.62
C SER A 223 35.01 -27.50 -53.20
N PHE A 224 34.95 -26.46 -52.34
CA PHE A 224 34.33 -26.51 -51.01
C PHE A 224 32.81 -26.27 -51.12
N ALA A 225 32.03 -26.78 -50.16
CA ALA A 225 30.59 -26.50 -50.10
C ALA A 225 30.32 -25.06 -49.63
N ARG A 226 29.77 -24.21 -50.50
CA ARG A 226 29.27 -22.87 -50.16
C ARG A 226 27.76 -22.92 -49.96
N VAL A 227 27.25 -22.29 -48.89
CA VAL A 227 25.80 -22.16 -48.64
C VAL A 227 25.14 -21.30 -49.71
N VAL A 228 24.00 -21.77 -50.24
CA VAL A 228 23.14 -21.02 -51.17
C VAL A 228 21.83 -20.65 -50.48
N LEU A 229 21.24 -21.61 -49.75
CA LEU A 229 20.03 -21.42 -48.95
C LEU A 229 20.18 -22.23 -47.66
N ALA A 230 20.08 -21.56 -46.51
CA ALA A 230 20.08 -22.20 -45.21
C ALA A 230 18.63 -22.47 -44.76
N PRO A 231 18.39 -23.57 -44.01
CA PRO A 231 17.09 -23.78 -43.39
C PRO A 231 16.86 -22.77 -42.26
N GLN A 232 15.59 -22.61 -41.88
CA GLN A 232 15.15 -21.73 -40.79
C GLN A 232 14.26 -22.54 -39.86
N ASP A 233 14.15 -22.14 -38.58
CA ASP A 233 13.25 -22.77 -37.63
C ASP A 233 11.79 -22.70 -38.11
N VAL A 234 11.03 -23.76 -37.90
CA VAL A 234 9.65 -23.90 -38.36
C VAL A 234 8.73 -24.17 -37.18
N ILE A 235 7.61 -23.45 -37.11
CA ILE A 235 6.54 -23.64 -36.13
C ILE A 235 5.26 -23.97 -36.90
N VAL A 236 4.62 -25.11 -36.60
CA VAL A 236 3.43 -25.61 -37.34
C VAL A 236 2.39 -26.22 -36.41
N ALA A 237 1.12 -26.20 -36.80
CA ALA A 237 0.07 -26.86 -36.05
C ALA A 237 0.14 -28.38 -36.17
N ARG A 238 -0.56 -29.07 -35.26
CA ARG A 238 -0.61 -30.53 -35.24
C ARG A 238 -1.37 -31.06 -36.47
N ASN A 239 -0.71 -31.97 -37.19
CA ASN A 239 -1.11 -32.56 -38.48
C ASN A 239 -0.97 -31.67 -39.72
N GLU A 240 -0.36 -30.48 -39.61
CA GLU A 240 0.06 -29.69 -40.78
C GLU A 240 1.37 -30.22 -41.40
N GLU A 241 1.93 -29.47 -42.34
CA GLU A 241 3.16 -29.80 -43.07
C GLU A 241 4.27 -28.80 -42.74
N ALA A 242 5.49 -29.30 -42.51
CA ALA A 242 6.67 -28.48 -42.28
C ALA A 242 7.68 -28.67 -43.42
N ILE A 243 8.29 -27.58 -43.89
CA ILE A 243 9.28 -27.60 -44.98
C ILE A 243 10.55 -26.86 -44.56
N PHE A 244 11.68 -27.55 -44.59
CA PHE A 244 13.01 -26.98 -44.44
C PHE A 244 13.69 -26.88 -45.80
N HIS A 245 14.11 -25.67 -46.20
CA HIS A 245 14.84 -25.45 -47.44
C HIS A 245 16.35 -25.44 -47.18
N CYS A 246 17.12 -26.22 -47.94
CA CYS A 246 18.58 -26.25 -47.82
C CYS A 246 19.24 -26.47 -49.18
N GLN A 247 20.25 -25.67 -49.52
CA GLN A 247 20.99 -25.76 -50.79
C GLN A 247 22.47 -25.33 -50.62
N PHE A 248 23.36 -26.04 -51.31
CA PHE A 248 24.79 -25.75 -51.39
C PHE A 248 25.26 -25.69 -52.84
N SER A 249 26.34 -24.94 -53.09
CA SER A 249 27.05 -24.84 -54.37
C SER A 249 28.51 -25.22 -54.21
N ALA A 250 29.05 -26.02 -55.13
CA ALA A 250 30.46 -26.40 -55.25
C ALA A 250 30.72 -26.86 -56.70
N GLN A 251 31.99 -26.96 -57.10
CA GLN A 251 32.41 -27.47 -58.40
C GLN A 251 33.38 -28.67 -58.29
N PRO A 252 33.04 -29.85 -58.86
CA PRO A 252 31.69 -30.32 -59.22
C PRO A 252 30.67 -30.27 -58.07
N PRO A 253 29.35 -30.37 -58.36
CA PRO A 253 28.27 -30.19 -57.40
C PRO A 253 28.44 -30.96 -56.08
N PRO A 254 28.04 -30.37 -54.94
CA PRO A 254 28.21 -30.98 -53.62
C PRO A 254 27.16 -32.06 -53.37
N SER A 255 27.46 -32.99 -52.46
CA SER A 255 26.44 -33.87 -51.90
C SER A 255 25.71 -33.16 -50.75
N LEU A 256 24.43 -33.52 -50.57
CA LEU A 256 23.55 -32.99 -49.52
C LEU A 256 22.90 -34.16 -48.79
N GLN A 257 22.99 -34.16 -47.46
CA GLN A 257 22.34 -35.13 -46.58
C GLN A 257 21.54 -34.39 -45.49
N TRP A 258 20.38 -34.94 -45.14
CA TRP A 258 19.64 -34.54 -43.94
C TRP A 258 19.80 -35.60 -42.85
N VAL A 259 20.04 -35.18 -41.60
CA VAL A 259 19.94 -36.02 -40.40
C VAL A 259 19.00 -35.38 -39.38
N PHE A 260 18.39 -36.20 -38.52
CA PHE A 260 17.63 -35.74 -37.36
C PHE A 260 18.53 -35.65 -36.12
N GLU A 261 17.99 -35.13 -35.01
CA GLU A 261 18.68 -34.88 -33.74
C GLU A 261 19.46 -36.08 -33.18
N ASP A 262 18.95 -37.30 -33.40
CA ASP A 262 19.54 -38.59 -33.02
C ASP A 262 20.57 -39.14 -34.04
N GLU A 263 21.07 -38.28 -34.93
CA GLU A 263 21.93 -38.59 -36.09
C GLU A 263 21.31 -39.59 -37.10
N THR A 264 20.00 -39.86 -37.04
CA THR A 264 19.39 -40.76 -38.04
C THR A 264 19.27 -40.10 -39.42
N PRO A 265 19.69 -40.79 -40.50
CA PRO A 265 19.63 -40.24 -41.85
C PRO A 265 18.19 -40.16 -42.39
N ILE A 266 17.83 -38.98 -42.88
CA ILE A 266 16.52 -38.69 -43.44
C ILE A 266 16.54 -38.96 -44.94
N THR A 267 15.70 -39.91 -45.37
CA THR A 267 15.60 -40.34 -46.77
C THR A 267 14.14 -40.64 -47.12
N ASN A 268 13.82 -40.69 -48.41
CA ASN A 268 12.49 -41.04 -48.93
C ASN A 268 12.09 -42.52 -48.65
N ARG A 269 12.87 -43.25 -47.84
CA ARG A 269 12.63 -44.62 -47.38
C ARG A 269 12.73 -44.78 -45.85
N SER A 270 12.96 -43.71 -45.09
CA SER A 270 13.20 -43.78 -43.64
C SER A 270 11.97 -44.30 -42.88
N ARG A 271 12.15 -45.40 -42.13
CA ARG A 271 11.04 -46.13 -41.47
C ARG A 271 10.85 -45.79 -39.98
N PHE A 272 11.66 -44.88 -39.43
CA PHE A 272 11.55 -44.44 -38.04
C PHE A 272 10.21 -43.72 -37.79
N PRO A 273 9.52 -43.92 -36.66
CA PRO A 273 8.19 -43.34 -36.44
C PRO A 273 8.10 -41.81 -36.57
N HIS A 274 9.20 -41.11 -36.33
CA HIS A 274 9.36 -39.65 -36.47
C HIS A 274 9.82 -39.21 -37.89
N LEU A 275 10.28 -40.12 -38.77
CA LEU A 275 10.66 -39.81 -40.17
C LEU A 275 9.80 -40.50 -41.24
N ARG A 276 8.82 -41.32 -40.87
CA ARG A 276 7.92 -42.08 -41.79
C ARG A 276 7.14 -41.26 -42.83
N ARG A 277 7.21 -39.93 -42.74
CA ARG A 277 6.52 -38.95 -43.59
C ARG A 277 7.44 -37.82 -44.06
N ALA A 278 8.75 -38.00 -43.87
CA ALA A 278 9.79 -37.14 -44.42
C ALA A 278 9.97 -37.43 -45.92
N THR A 279 10.11 -36.38 -46.72
CA THR A 279 10.44 -36.44 -48.15
C THR A 279 11.49 -35.38 -48.44
N VAL A 280 12.67 -35.82 -48.89
CA VAL A 280 13.73 -34.97 -49.42
C VAL A 280 13.52 -34.83 -50.93
N PHE A 281 13.39 -33.59 -51.39
CA PHE A 281 13.24 -33.23 -52.79
C PHE A 281 14.59 -33.11 -53.50
N ALA A 282 14.58 -33.19 -54.83
CA ALA A 282 15.78 -33.05 -55.67
C ALA A 282 16.44 -31.65 -55.58
N ASN A 283 15.75 -30.65 -55.01
CA ASN A 283 16.28 -29.30 -54.76
C ASN A 283 16.87 -29.14 -53.34
N GLY A 284 17.12 -30.23 -52.62
CA GLY A 284 17.67 -30.25 -51.26
C GLY A 284 16.69 -29.98 -50.12
N SER A 285 15.43 -29.60 -50.42
CA SER A 285 14.42 -29.30 -49.39
C SER A 285 13.84 -30.56 -48.76
N LEU A 286 13.54 -30.51 -47.45
CA LEU A 286 12.90 -31.57 -46.67
C LEU A 286 11.47 -31.17 -46.29
N LEU A 287 10.48 -31.96 -46.70
CA LEU A 287 9.07 -31.85 -46.30
C LEU A 287 8.72 -32.95 -45.29
N LEU A 288 8.01 -32.60 -44.22
CA LEU A 288 7.42 -33.50 -43.22
C LEU A 288 5.91 -33.34 -43.24
N THR A 289 5.17 -34.36 -43.70
CA THR A 289 3.70 -34.30 -43.78
C THR A 289 3.02 -34.81 -42.50
N GLN A 290 1.92 -34.17 -42.10
CA GLN A 290 1.13 -34.49 -40.90
C GLN A 290 1.96 -34.59 -39.61
N VAL A 291 2.55 -33.45 -39.23
CA VAL A 291 3.45 -33.26 -38.06
C VAL A 291 2.78 -33.62 -36.73
N ARG A 292 3.55 -34.22 -35.81
CA ARG A 292 3.13 -34.67 -34.46
C ARG A 292 4.24 -34.35 -33.45
N PRO A 293 3.99 -34.35 -32.12
CA PRO A 293 5.00 -33.98 -31.12
C PRO A 293 6.37 -34.66 -31.29
N ARG A 294 6.38 -35.96 -31.62
CA ARG A 294 7.61 -36.74 -31.89
C ARG A 294 8.41 -36.32 -33.13
N ASN A 295 7.93 -35.37 -33.93
CA ASN A 295 8.64 -34.81 -35.08
C ASN A 295 9.40 -33.53 -34.69
N ALA A 296 9.08 -32.91 -33.54
CA ALA A 296 9.84 -31.80 -33.01
C ALA A 296 11.26 -32.23 -32.64
N GLY A 297 12.21 -31.30 -32.74
CA GLY A 297 13.64 -31.55 -32.58
C GLY A 297 14.47 -30.86 -33.67
N VAL A 298 15.79 -31.03 -33.61
CA VAL A 298 16.74 -30.41 -34.54
C VAL A 298 16.89 -31.24 -35.81
N TYR A 299 16.87 -30.57 -36.96
CA TYR A 299 17.13 -31.12 -38.29
C TYR A 299 18.43 -30.52 -38.83
N ARG A 300 19.42 -31.36 -39.14
CA ARG A 300 20.72 -30.92 -39.65
C ARG A 300 20.80 -31.19 -41.16
N CYS A 301 21.09 -30.15 -41.93
CA CYS A 301 21.44 -30.26 -43.34
C CYS A 301 22.96 -30.20 -43.50
N ILE A 302 23.54 -31.23 -44.10
CA ILE A 302 24.98 -31.43 -44.24
C ILE A 302 25.35 -31.33 -45.72
N GLY A 303 26.17 -30.36 -46.08
CA GLY A 303 26.69 -30.14 -47.43
C GLY A 303 28.18 -30.48 -47.52
N GLN A 304 28.55 -31.43 -48.38
CA GLN A 304 29.95 -31.85 -48.55
C GLN A 304 30.42 -31.53 -49.98
N GLY A 305 31.47 -30.71 -50.07
CA GLY A 305 32.19 -30.44 -51.32
C GLY A 305 33.21 -31.54 -51.65
N GLN A 306 33.96 -31.37 -52.73
CA GLN A 306 35.06 -32.28 -53.09
C GLN A 306 36.27 -32.14 -52.16
N ARG A 307 36.40 -30.96 -51.52
CA ARG A 307 37.43 -30.64 -50.53
C ARG A 307 36.82 -29.82 -49.40
N GLY A 308 37.60 -29.65 -48.33
CA GLY A 308 37.17 -28.98 -47.11
C GLY A 308 36.28 -29.89 -46.22
N PRO A 309 36.04 -29.47 -44.97
CA PRO A 309 35.11 -30.14 -44.08
C PRO A 309 33.66 -30.03 -44.58
N PRO A 310 32.75 -30.90 -44.12
CA PRO A 310 31.32 -30.73 -44.37
C PRO A 310 30.80 -29.46 -43.70
N VAL A 311 29.95 -28.72 -44.38
CA VAL A 311 29.21 -27.59 -43.80
C VAL A 311 27.90 -28.11 -43.23
N ILE A 312 27.70 -27.94 -41.94
CA ILE A 312 26.50 -28.36 -41.22
C ILE A 312 25.67 -27.12 -40.92
N LEU A 313 24.38 -27.17 -41.26
CA LEU A 313 23.38 -26.13 -40.97
C LEU A 313 22.25 -26.77 -40.15
N GLU A 314 21.81 -26.12 -39.09
CA GLU A 314 20.73 -26.63 -38.22
C GLU A 314 19.47 -25.78 -38.36
N ALA A 315 18.31 -26.42 -38.19
CA ALA A 315 17.02 -25.77 -38.00
C ALA A 315 16.11 -26.66 -37.14
N THR A 316 15.25 -26.04 -36.34
CA THR A 316 14.42 -26.73 -35.35
C THR A 316 12.97 -26.81 -35.82
N LEU A 317 12.35 -27.98 -35.66
CA LEU A 317 10.90 -28.09 -35.76
C LEU A 317 10.29 -27.91 -34.36
N HIS A 318 9.50 -26.87 -34.19
CA HIS A 318 8.61 -26.72 -33.05
C HIS A 318 7.17 -27.05 -33.47
N LEU A 319 6.41 -27.68 -32.58
CA LEU A 319 4.96 -27.64 -32.72
C LEU A 319 4.44 -26.32 -32.16
N ALA A 320 3.35 -25.84 -32.73
CA ALA A 320 2.61 -24.77 -32.13
C ALA A 320 1.91 -25.24 -30.86
N GLU A 321 2.01 -24.44 -29.79
CA GLU A 321 1.41 -24.72 -28.48
C GLU A 321 0.74 -23.47 -27.90
N ILE A 322 -0.30 -23.64 -27.08
CA ILE A 322 -0.99 -22.55 -26.38
C ILE A 322 -1.59 -23.07 -25.07
N GLU A 323 -1.26 -22.40 -23.97
CA GLU A 323 -1.80 -22.68 -22.63
C GLU A 323 -3.27 -22.21 -22.50
N ASP A 324 -3.95 -22.71 -21.47
CA ASP A 324 -5.29 -22.25 -21.11
C ASP A 324 -5.23 -20.88 -20.42
N MET A 325 -6.20 -20.00 -20.69
CA MET A 325 -6.25 -18.68 -20.04
C MET A 325 -6.71 -18.79 -18.57
N PRO A 326 -6.13 -17.99 -17.66
CA PRO A 326 -6.58 -17.94 -16.27
C PRO A 326 -8.01 -17.37 -16.18
N PRO A 327 -8.84 -17.84 -15.23
CA PRO A 327 -10.22 -17.40 -15.10
C PRO A 327 -10.30 -15.93 -14.65
N PHE A 328 -11.15 -15.14 -15.31
CA PHE A 328 -11.46 -13.79 -14.84
C PHE A 328 -12.38 -13.82 -13.61
N GLU A 329 -12.05 -13.01 -12.61
CA GLU A 329 -12.98 -12.62 -11.56
C GLU A 329 -14.07 -11.69 -12.12
N PRO A 330 -15.34 -11.79 -11.65
CA PRO A 330 -16.39 -10.84 -11.99
C PRO A 330 -16.02 -9.40 -11.65
N ARG A 331 -16.37 -8.45 -12.52
CA ARG A 331 -16.09 -7.02 -12.32
C ARG A 331 -17.35 -6.25 -11.96
N VAL A 332 -17.20 -5.31 -11.04
CA VAL A 332 -18.22 -4.32 -10.68
C VAL A 332 -17.64 -2.94 -10.99
N PHE A 333 -18.24 -2.25 -11.96
CA PHE A 333 -17.85 -0.90 -12.38
C PHE A 333 -18.81 0.14 -11.83
N THR A 334 -18.38 1.38 -11.69
CA THR A 334 -19.29 2.49 -11.31
C THR A 334 -19.73 3.27 -12.53
N ALA A 335 -21.04 3.41 -12.74
CA ALA A 335 -21.61 4.13 -13.88
C ALA A 335 -21.06 5.56 -14.01
N GLY A 336 -20.62 5.93 -15.20
CA GLY A 336 -20.02 7.21 -15.55
C GLY A 336 -18.49 7.18 -15.68
N ASN A 337 -17.80 6.26 -14.99
CA ASN A 337 -16.33 6.20 -14.96
C ASN A 337 -15.70 5.65 -16.26
N GLU A 338 -14.44 6.01 -16.52
CA GLU A 338 -13.57 5.22 -17.40
C GLU A 338 -13.12 3.94 -16.66
N GLU A 339 -13.30 2.78 -17.29
CA GLU A 339 -13.03 1.47 -16.68
C GLU A 339 -12.31 0.55 -17.68
N ARG A 340 -11.44 -0.35 -17.20
CA ARG A 340 -10.60 -1.20 -18.07
C ARG A 340 -10.45 -2.64 -17.57
N VAL A 341 -10.37 -3.58 -18.51
CA VAL A 341 -10.03 -5.00 -18.27
C VAL A 341 -8.90 -5.42 -19.21
N ALA A 342 -7.72 -5.68 -18.67
CA ALA A 342 -6.63 -6.27 -19.44
C ALA A 342 -6.84 -7.78 -19.62
N CYS A 343 -6.63 -8.29 -20.82
CA CYS A 343 -6.47 -9.72 -21.08
C CYS A 343 -5.06 -9.97 -21.61
N LEU A 344 -4.17 -10.49 -20.77
CA LEU A 344 -2.83 -10.85 -21.20
C LEU A 344 -2.88 -12.12 -22.06
N PRO A 345 -2.07 -12.23 -23.13
CA PRO A 345 -1.96 -13.49 -23.87
C PRO A 345 -1.48 -14.61 -22.93
N PRO A 346 -2.08 -15.83 -22.99
CA PRO A 346 -1.51 -17.00 -22.33
C PRO A 346 -0.18 -17.36 -22.99
N GLN A 347 0.65 -18.17 -22.33
CA GLN A 347 1.90 -18.61 -22.96
C GLN A 347 1.57 -19.47 -24.20
N GLY A 348 2.37 -19.30 -25.25
CA GLY A 348 2.18 -20.02 -26.50
C GLY A 348 3.26 -19.70 -27.51
N LEU A 349 3.43 -20.63 -28.45
CA LEU A 349 4.40 -20.56 -29.53
C LEU A 349 3.66 -20.78 -30.86
N PRO A 350 3.62 -19.80 -31.79
CA PRO A 350 4.00 -18.39 -31.62
C PRO A 350 3.13 -17.66 -30.58
N GLU A 351 3.49 -16.44 -30.19
CA GLU A 351 2.72 -15.64 -29.22
C GLU A 351 1.24 -15.51 -29.63
N PRO A 352 0.26 -15.81 -28.74
CA PRO A 352 -1.16 -15.72 -29.08
C PRO A 352 -1.66 -14.31 -29.33
N SER A 353 -2.31 -14.11 -30.47
CA SER A 353 -3.04 -12.87 -30.78
C SER A 353 -4.32 -12.76 -29.95
N VAL A 354 -4.53 -11.61 -29.29
CA VAL A 354 -5.64 -11.39 -28.34
C VAL A 354 -6.73 -10.48 -28.91
N TRP A 355 -8.00 -10.82 -28.67
CA TRP A 355 -9.12 -9.92 -28.92
C TRP A 355 -10.28 -10.07 -27.95
N TRP A 356 -11.07 -8.99 -27.85
CA TRP A 356 -12.31 -8.96 -27.07
C TRP A 356 -13.54 -9.09 -27.95
N GLU A 357 -14.51 -9.86 -27.47
CA GLU A 357 -15.81 -10.10 -28.08
C GLU A 357 -16.92 -9.78 -27.08
N HIS A 358 -18.00 -9.16 -27.55
CA HIS A 358 -19.22 -8.93 -26.76
C HIS A 358 -20.44 -9.28 -27.60
N SER A 359 -21.39 -10.01 -27.03
CA SER A 359 -22.64 -10.42 -27.72
C SER A 359 -22.41 -11.06 -29.11
N GLY A 360 -21.30 -11.81 -29.28
CA GLY A 360 -20.93 -12.47 -30.54
C GLY A 360 -20.23 -11.57 -31.58
N VAL A 361 -19.89 -10.33 -31.21
CA VAL A 361 -19.25 -9.34 -32.09
C VAL A 361 -17.90 -8.92 -31.51
N ARG A 362 -16.83 -9.01 -32.34
CA ARG A 362 -15.50 -8.51 -31.98
C ARG A 362 -15.53 -6.99 -31.81
N LEU A 363 -14.97 -6.49 -30.72
CA LEU A 363 -15.00 -5.07 -30.40
C LEU A 363 -14.16 -4.22 -31.36
N PRO A 364 -14.58 -2.96 -31.64
CA PRO A 364 -13.84 -2.05 -32.51
C PRO A 364 -12.57 -1.52 -31.82
N ALA A 365 -11.68 -0.91 -32.60
CA ALA A 365 -10.47 -0.23 -32.11
C ALA A 365 -10.74 1.21 -31.60
N TYR A 366 -11.97 1.70 -31.70
CA TYR A 366 -12.42 3.02 -31.24
C TYR A 366 -13.92 2.99 -30.93
N GLY A 367 -14.40 3.86 -30.04
CA GLY A 367 -15.80 3.96 -29.64
C GLY A 367 -15.94 4.27 -28.15
N ARG A 368 -17.17 4.15 -27.61
CA ARG A 368 -17.40 4.27 -26.16
C ARG A 368 -16.94 3.02 -25.40
N VAL A 369 -17.10 1.85 -26.01
CA VAL A 369 -16.57 0.55 -25.55
C VAL A 369 -15.75 -0.02 -26.69
N TYR A 370 -14.46 -0.26 -26.47
CA TYR A 370 -13.51 -0.60 -27.54
C TYR A 370 -12.31 -1.40 -27.02
N GLN A 371 -11.55 -2.03 -27.92
CA GLN A 371 -10.30 -2.71 -27.61
C GLN A 371 -9.10 -1.78 -27.88
N LYS A 372 -8.22 -1.63 -26.88
CA LYS A 372 -6.93 -0.91 -27.01
C LYS A 372 -5.77 -1.86 -26.68
N GLY A 373 -5.13 -2.40 -27.72
CA GLY A 373 -4.11 -3.44 -27.54
C GLY A 373 -4.74 -4.67 -26.87
N HIS A 374 -4.35 -4.97 -25.64
CA HIS A 374 -4.86 -6.09 -24.84
C HIS A 374 -5.99 -5.68 -23.86
N GLU A 375 -6.29 -4.39 -23.75
CA GLU A 375 -7.34 -3.86 -22.85
C GLU A 375 -8.70 -3.77 -23.55
N LEU A 376 -9.74 -4.23 -22.87
CA LEU A 376 -11.12 -3.77 -23.05
C LEU A 376 -11.26 -2.45 -22.29
N VAL A 377 -11.68 -1.38 -22.98
CA VAL A 377 -11.79 -0.03 -22.44
C VAL A 377 -13.21 0.50 -22.58
N PHE A 378 -13.79 0.96 -21.47
CA PHE A 378 -15.03 1.73 -21.41
C PHE A 378 -14.67 3.18 -21.15
N THR A 379 -14.93 4.11 -22.07
CA THR A 379 -14.60 5.54 -21.88
C THR A 379 -15.53 6.22 -20.87
N SER A 380 -16.77 5.76 -20.78
CA SER A 380 -17.73 6.08 -19.73
C SER A 380 -18.76 4.95 -19.68
N THR A 381 -18.88 4.29 -18.54
CA THR A 381 -19.77 3.14 -18.33
C THR A 381 -21.23 3.54 -18.15
N VAL A 382 -22.15 2.74 -18.68
CA VAL A 382 -23.61 2.88 -18.50
C VAL A 382 -24.23 1.54 -18.11
N GLU A 383 -25.42 1.52 -17.50
CA GLU A 383 -26.06 0.28 -17.04
C GLU A 383 -26.21 -0.78 -18.14
N GLY A 384 -26.48 -0.34 -19.38
CA GLY A 384 -26.57 -1.20 -20.57
C GLY A 384 -25.24 -1.80 -21.06
N ASP A 385 -24.10 -1.47 -20.45
CA ASP A 385 -22.81 -2.17 -20.70
C ASP A 385 -22.71 -3.50 -19.94
N ALA A 386 -23.56 -3.73 -18.94
CA ALA A 386 -23.51 -4.91 -18.11
C ALA A 386 -23.79 -6.19 -18.91
N GLY A 387 -22.97 -7.22 -18.70
CA GLY A 387 -23.07 -8.48 -19.43
C GLY A 387 -21.75 -9.26 -19.46
N VAL A 388 -21.73 -10.32 -20.27
CA VAL A 388 -20.53 -11.13 -20.47
C VAL A 388 -19.71 -10.57 -21.63
N TYR A 389 -18.41 -10.43 -21.38
CA TYR A 389 -17.40 -10.12 -22.39
C TYR A 389 -16.44 -11.29 -22.44
N THR A 390 -16.05 -11.70 -23.65
CA THR A 390 -15.15 -12.83 -23.84
C THR A 390 -13.82 -12.31 -24.33
N CYS A 391 -12.73 -12.64 -23.63
CA CYS A 391 -11.41 -12.54 -24.21
C CYS A 391 -11.11 -13.81 -25.01
N HIS A 392 -10.50 -13.65 -26.17
CA HIS A 392 -10.06 -14.71 -27.07
C HIS A 392 -8.56 -14.56 -27.26
N ALA A 393 -7.83 -15.67 -27.26
CA ALA A 393 -6.42 -15.73 -27.60
C ALA A 393 -6.21 -16.85 -28.61
N ALA A 394 -5.50 -16.60 -29.71
CA ALA A 394 -5.24 -17.63 -30.72
C ALA A 394 -3.87 -17.51 -31.41
N ASN A 395 -3.28 -18.66 -31.68
CA ASN A 395 -2.09 -18.85 -32.51
C ASN A 395 -2.30 -20.09 -33.41
N LEU A 396 -1.21 -20.62 -34.00
CA LEU A 396 -1.24 -21.83 -34.84
C LEU A 396 -1.74 -23.09 -34.11
N ALA A 397 -1.63 -23.17 -32.78
CA ALA A 397 -2.18 -24.30 -31.99
C ALA A 397 -3.71 -24.26 -31.85
N GLY A 398 -4.35 -23.18 -32.31
CA GLY A 398 -5.77 -22.93 -32.21
C GLY A 398 -6.08 -21.80 -31.21
N GLN A 399 -7.32 -21.81 -30.72
CA GLN A 399 -7.91 -20.72 -29.93
C GLN A 399 -8.22 -21.16 -28.51
N ARG A 400 -8.07 -20.24 -27.56
CA ARG A 400 -8.68 -20.25 -26.23
C ARG A 400 -9.60 -19.05 -26.06
N ARG A 401 -10.53 -19.17 -25.12
CA ARG A 401 -11.46 -18.11 -24.75
C ARG A 401 -11.74 -18.15 -23.25
N GLN A 402 -11.90 -16.98 -22.63
CA GLN A 402 -12.30 -16.87 -21.23
C GLN A 402 -13.26 -15.70 -21.05
N ASN A 403 -14.32 -15.93 -20.29
CA ASN A 403 -15.39 -14.97 -20.06
C ASN A 403 -15.08 -14.15 -18.79
N VAL A 404 -15.29 -12.83 -18.87
CA VAL A 404 -15.49 -11.94 -17.70
C VAL A 404 -16.95 -11.53 -17.64
N ASN A 405 -17.52 -11.54 -16.43
CA ASN A 405 -18.86 -11.01 -16.19
C ASN A 405 -18.73 -9.58 -15.66
N ILE A 406 -19.29 -8.60 -16.36
CA ILE A 406 -19.22 -7.19 -16.00
C ILE A 406 -20.60 -6.74 -15.52
N THR A 407 -20.64 -6.21 -14.30
CA THR A 407 -21.82 -5.59 -13.71
C THR A 407 -21.55 -4.09 -13.53
N VAL A 408 -22.53 -3.25 -13.86
CA VAL A 408 -22.42 -1.81 -13.69
C VAL A 408 -23.28 -1.39 -12.52
N ALA A 409 -22.64 -0.81 -11.51
CA ALA A 409 -23.26 -0.26 -10.33
C ALA A 409 -23.82 1.14 -10.59
N THR A 410 -25.04 1.37 -10.13
CA THR A 410 -25.79 2.63 -10.21
C THR A 410 -26.03 3.18 -8.80
N VAL A 411 -25.87 4.48 -8.60
CA VAL A 411 -26.27 5.13 -7.33
C VAL A 411 -27.76 4.86 -7.05
N PRO A 412 -28.19 4.52 -5.82
CA PRO A 412 -29.59 4.23 -5.53
C PRO A 412 -30.53 5.40 -5.82
N MET A 413 -31.72 5.07 -6.30
CA MET A 413 -32.83 6.02 -6.49
C MET A 413 -33.95 5.72 -5.49
N TRP A 414 -34.65 6.77 -5.02
CA TRP A 414 -35.79 6.65 -4.11
C TRP A 414 -37.04 6.13 -4.83
N LEU A 415 -37.56 4.97 -4.41
CA LEU A 415 -38.93 4.54 -4.72
C LEU A 415 -39.92 5.05 -3.67
N LYS A 416 -39.53 5.00 -2.38
CA LYS A 416 -40.24 5.62 -1.27
C LYS A 416 -39.25 5.94 -0.15
N LYS A 417 -39.01 7.24 0.06
CA LYS A 417 -38.22 7.77 1.17
C LYS A 417 -38.89 7.48 2.53
N PRO A 418 -38.15 7.51 3.65
CA PRO A 418 -38.74 7.65 4.98
C PRO A 418 -39.47 8.99 5.12
N GLU A 419 -40.57 9.00 5.88
CA GLU A 419 -41.43 10.18 6.09
C GLU A 419 -41.89 10.24 7.55
N ASP A 420 -42.12 11.44 8.08
CA ASP A 420 -42.51 11.67 9.48
C ASP A 420 -43.79 10.89 9.82
N SER A 421 -43.72 10.08 10.87
CA SER A 421 -44.67 8.98 11.11
C SER A 421 -45.20 8.97 12.55
N GLN A 422 -46.51 8.81 12.71
CA GLN A 422 -47.15 8.56 14.01
C GLN A 422 -47.35 7.05 14.21
N LEU A 423 -46.80 6.49 15.29
CA LEU A 423 -46.86 5.07 15.62
C LEU A 423 -47.54 4.85 16.98
N GLU A 424 -48.32 3.78 17.15
CA GLU A 424 -49.08 3.53 18.39
C GLU A 424 -48.32 2.64 19.40
N GLU A 425 -48.34 3.03 20.68
CA GLU A 425 -47.66 2.31 21.76
C GLU A 425 -48.19 0.86 21.92
N GLY A 426 -47.29 -0.12 21.76
CA GLY A 426 -47.59 -1.55 21.87
C GLY A 426 -48.10 -2.22 20.59
N LYS A 427 -48.18 -1.50 19.46
CA LYS A 427 -48.41 -2.08 18.12
C LYS A 427 -47.09 -2.18 17.34
N PRO A 428 -47.02 -3.01 16.28
CA PRO A 428 -45.91 -2.99 15.35
C PRO A 428 -45.92 -1.70 14.52
N GLY A 429 -44.75 -1.09 14.36
CA GLY A 429 -44.53 0.10 13.53
C GLY A 429 -43.67 -0.20 12.30
N TYR A 430 -43.84 0.58 11.23
CA TYR A 430 -43.15 0.38 9.96
C TYR A 430 -42.62 1.71 9.41
N LEU A 431 -41.33 1.79 9.11
CA LEU A 431 -40.69 2.95 8.45
C LEU A 431 -40.11 2.50 7.12
N HIS A 432 -40.54 3.12 6.02
CA HIS A 432 -40.12 2.72 4.68
C HIS A 432 -38.81 3.37 4.27
N CYS A 433 -37.98 2.61 3.56
CA CYS A 433 -36.83 3.11 2.84
C CYS A 433 -36.65 2.23 1.60
N LEU A 434 -37.52 2.46 0.60
CA LEU A 434 -37.57 1.66 -0.61
C LEU A 434 -36.71 2.35 -1.68
N THR A 435 -35.71 1.64 -2.19
CA THR A 435 -34.77 2.14 -3.20
C THR A 435 -34.56 1.14 -4.34
N GLN A 436 -34.09 1.65 -5.48
CA GLN A 436 -33.73 0.84 -6.65
C GLN A 436 -32.31 1.19 -7.10
N ALA A 437 -31.52 0.15 -7.36
CA ALA A 437 -30.24 0.20 -8.06
C ALA A 437 -29.83 -1.20 -8.53
N THR A 438 -28.91 -1.23 -9.49
CA THR A 438 -28.07 -2.37 -9.86
C THR A 438 -26.68 -2.17 -9.23
N PRO A 439 -26.03 -3.20 -8.64
CA PRO A 439 -26.68 -4.36 -8.01
C PRO A 439 -27.63 -3.90 -6.90
N LYS A 440 -28.50 -4.80 -6.43
CA LYS A 440 -29.51 -4.47 -5.43
C LYS A 440 -28.86 -3.82 -4.18
N PRO A 441 -29.31 -2.63 -3.76
CA PRO A 441 -28.62 -1.87 -2.72
C PRO A 441 -28.77 -2.49 -1.33
N THR A 442 -27.73 -2.35 -0.51
CA THR A 442 -27.83 -2.53 0.94
C THR A 442 -28.61 -1.37 1.56
N VAL A 443 -29.35 -1.64 2.64
CA VAL A 443 -30.13 -0.65 3.37
C VAL A 443 -29.83 -0.78 4.86
N ILE A 444 -29.44 0.33 5.49
CA ILE A 444 -28.99 0.41 6.88
C ILE A 444 -29.79 1.50 7.59
N TRP A 445 -30.30 1.19 8.78
CA TRP A 445 -31.06 2.13 9.61
C TRP A 445 -30.29 2.57 10.84
N TYR A 446 -30.43 3.85 11.16
CA TYR A 446 -29.90 4.49 12.36
C TYR A 446 -31.04 5.12 13.16
N ARG A 447 -30.94 5.07 14.48
CA ARG A 447 -31.86 5.67 15.45
C ARG A 447 -31.07 6.62 16.34
N ASN A 448 -31.43 7.90 16.36
CA ASN A 448 -30.69 8.94 17.09
C ASN A 448 -29.16 8.86 16.81
N GLN A 449 -28.81 8.78 15.51
CA GLN A 449 -27.45 8.58 14.95
C GLN A 449 -26.77 7.23 15.25
N MET A 450 -27.21 6.45 16.24
CA MET A 450 -26.70 5.10 16.53
C MET A 450 -27.19 4.10 15.47
N LEU A 451 -26.35 3.14 15.09
CA LEU A 451 -26.75 2.02 14.22
C LEU A 451 -27.81 1.15 14.91
N ILE A 452 -28.84 0.72 14.18
CA ILE A 452 -29.80 -0.27 14.68
C ILE A 452 -29.23 -1.67 14.43
N SER A 453 -29.04 -2.44 15.51
CA SER A 453 -28.84 -3.89 15.43
C SER A 453 -30.18 -4.57 15.15
N GLU A 454 -30.21 -5.54 14.24
CA GLU A 454 -31.38 -6.39 14.06
C GLU A 454 -31.47 -7.40 15.22
N ASP A 455 -32.64 -7.44 15.87
CA ASP A 455 -32.90 -8.22 17.08
C ASP A 455 -34.40 -8.62 17.18
N SER A 456 -34.88 -9.05 18.35
CA SER A 456 -36.29 -9.42 18.54
C SER A 456 -37.27 -8.24 18.46
N ARG A 457 -36.77 -7.00 18.44
CA ARG A 457 -37.54 -5.75 18.39
C ARG A 457 -37.43 -5.05 17.03
N PHE A 458 -36.26 -5.08 16.39
CA PHE A 458 -36.00 -4.41 15.11
C PHE A 458 -35.68 -5.43 14.00
N GLU A 459 -36.49 -5.44 12.96
CA GLU A 459 -36.31 -6.28 11.77
C GLU A 459 -36.17 -5.39 10.52
N VAL A 460 -35.13 -5.57 9.70
CA VAL A 460 -35.00 -4.86 8.42
C VAL A 460 -35.45 -5.78 7.28
N SER A 461 -36.58 -5.44 6.66
CA SER A 461 -37.12 -6.20 5.54
C SER A 461 -36.20 -6.16 4.32
N LYS A 462 -36.21 -7.23 3.50
CA LYS A 462 -35.46 -7.32 2.23
C LYS A 462 -35.77 -6.22 1.18
N ASN A 463 -36.70 -5.30 1.46
CA ASN A 463 -37.01 -4.13 0.63
C ASN A 463 -36.53 -2.80 1.26
N GLY A 464 -35.84 -2.83 2.40
CA GLY A 464 -35.37 -1.67 3.15
C GLY A 464 -36.35 -1.11 4.19
N THR A 465 -37.57 -1.65 4.33
CA THR A 465 -38.51 -1.22 5.39
C THR A 465 -38.05 -1.73 6.76
N LEU A 466 -37.83 -0.82 7.71
CA LEU A 466 -37.62 -1.14 9.11
C LEU A 466 -38.98 -1.44 9.78
N ARG A 467 -39.06 -2.55 10.50
CA ARG A 467 -40.17 -2.90 11.37
C ARG A 467 -39.73 -2.79 12.83
N ILE A 468 -40.57 -2.19 13.66
CA ILE A 468 -40.46 -2.15 15.12
C ILE A 468 -41.55 -3.07 15.66
N ASN A 469 -41.21 -4.20 16.27
CA ASN A 469 -42.19 -5.24 16.61
C ASN A 469 -43.20 -4.83 17.70
N SER A 470 -42.74 -4.05 18.68
CA SER A 470 -43.59 -3.40 19.69
C SER A 470 -43.04 -2.01 19.95
N VAL A 471 -43.77 -0.98 19.52
CA VAL A 471 -43.37 0.42 19.70
C VAL A 471 -43.55 0.85 21.16
N GLU A 472 -42.52 1.44 21.77
CA GLU A 472 -42.56 2.03 23.10
C GLU A 472 -42.30 3.55 23.04
N VAL A 473 -42.66 4.29 24.10
CA VAL A 473 -42.67 5.78 24.11
C VAL A 473 -41.34 6.41 23.67
N TYR A 474 -40.20 5.82 24.07
CA TYR A 474 -38.86 6.31 23.73
C TYR A 474 -38.41 5.99 22.28
N ASP A 475 -39.21 5.22 21.51
CA ASP A 475 -39.06 5.08 20.06
C ASP A 475 -39.52 6.35 19.30
N GLY A 476 -40.09 7.34 20.00
CA GLY A 476 -40.37 8.67 19.46
C GLY A 476 -39.10 9.51 19.25
N THR A 477 -38.36 9.24 18.18
CA THR A 477 -37.07 9.89 17.89
C THR A 477 -36.81 10.04 16.38
N TRP A 478 -35.64 10.55 16.01
CA TRP A 478 -35.19 10.62 14.61
C TRP A 478 -34.62 9.29 14.14
N TYR A 479 -35.09 8.85 12.98
CA TYR A 479 -34.57 7.70 12.25
C TYR A 479 -33.95 8.17 10.94
N ARG A 480 -32.78 7.64 10.60
CA ARG A 480 -32.07 7.89 9.34
C ARG A 480 -31.91 6.57 8.61
N CYS A 481 -32.34 6.52 7.36
CA CYS A 481 -32.03 5.41 6.47
C CYS A 481 -30.88 5.81 5.55
N VAL A 482 -29.92 4.91 5.35
CA VAL A 482 -28.87 4.98 4.34
C VAL A 482 -29.04 3.79 3.40
N SER A 483 -29.05 4.03 2.09
CA SER A 483 -29.06 2.98 1.07
C SER A 483 -27.82 3.10 0.18
N SER A 484 -27.11 2.00 -0.06
CA SER A 484 -25.77 2.02 -0.65
C SER A 484 -25.50 0.92 -1.67
N THR A 485 -24.56 1.21 -2.57
CA THR A 485 -23.99 0.34 -3.62
C THR A 485 -22.50 0.68 -3.78
N PRO A 486 -21.71 -0.09 -4.55
CA PRO A 486 -20.35 0.28 -4.92
C PRO A 486 -20.24 1.64 -5.65
N ALA A 487 -21.30 2.09 -6.34
CA ALA A 487 -21.34 3.37 -7.02
C ALA A 487 -21.60 4.58 -6.10
N GLY A 488 -22.03 4.35 -4.85
CA GLY A 488 -22.37 5.40 -3.90
C GLY A 488 -23.62 5.10 -3.07
N SER A 489 -24.03 6.10 -2.28
CA SER A 489 -25.16 5.99 -1.35
C SER A 489 -26.07 7.22 -1.38
N ILE A 490 -27.30 7.01 -0.93
CA ILE A 490 -28.28 8.07 -0.62
C ILE A 490 -28.75 7.91 0.83
N GLU A 491 -29.12 9.00 1.48
CA GLU A 491 -29.72 8.96 2.81
C GLU A 491 -30.88 9.94 2.99
N ALA A 492 -31.76 9.62 3.92
CA ALA A 492 -32.91 10.43 4.28
C ALA A 492 -33.28 10.22 5.76
N GLN A 493 -33.87 11.24 6.37
CA GLN A 493 -34.26 11.24 7.79
C GLN A 493 -35.76 11.46 7.93
N ALA A 494 -36.35 10.86 8.96
CA ALA A 494 -37.73 11.05 9.35
C ALA A 494 -37.88 11.03 10.87
N ARG A 495 -38.85 11.79 11.37
CA ARG A 495 -39.21 11.85 12.79
C ARG A 495 -40.35 10.89 13.11
N VAL A 496 -40.15 10.05 14.11
CA VAL A 496 -41.21 9.24 14.71
C VAL A 496 -41.81 9.97 15.89
N GLN A 497 -43.15 10.01 15.95
CA GLN A 497 -43.90 10.39 17.14
C GLN A 497 -44.67 9.16 17.64
N VAL A 498 -44.47 8.78 18.90
CA VAL A 498 -45.23 7.68 19.51
C VAL A 498 -46.49 8.21 20.18
N LEU A 499 -47.61 7.61 19.84
CA LEU A 499 -48.93 7.89 20.38
C LEU A 499 -49.13 7.02 21.63
N GLU A 500 -48.94 7.62 22.80
CA GLU A 500 -49.05 6.93 24.08
C GLU A 500 -50.47 6.39 24.32
N LYS A 501 -50.56 5.15 24.78
CA LYS A 501 -51.84 4.53 25.14
C LYS A 501 -52.31 4.99 26.52
N LEU A 502 -53.62 4.93 26.74
CA LEU A 502 -54.23 5.32 28.01
C LEU A 502 -53.79 4.35 29.13
N LYS A 503 -53.16 4.88 30.19
CA LYS A 503 -52.56 4.11 31.30
C LYS A 503 -52.61 4.88 32.62
N PHE A 504 -52.85 4.19 33.74
CA PHE A 504 -52.84 4.82 35.06
C PHE A 504 -51.41 5.06 35.57
N THR A 505 -51.16 6.27 36.07
CA THR A 505 -49.82 6.74 36.47
C THR A 505 -49.94 7.67 37.69
N PRO A 506 -49.54 7.24 38.90
CA PRO A 506 -49.16 5.86 39.25
C PRO A 506 -50.37 4.90 39.19
N PRO A 507 -50.14 3.57 39.07
CA PRO A 507 -51.21 2.58 39.22
C PRO A 507 -51.90 2.70 40.59
N PRO A 508 -53.25 2.73 40.66
CA PRO A 508 -53.97 2.76 41.93
C PRO A 508 -53.69 1.52 42.79
N ARG A 509 -53.74 1.68 44.11
CA ARG A 509 -53.61 0.56 45.05
C ARG A 509 -54.91 -0.24 45.04
N PRO A 510 -54.90 -1.57 44.80
CA PRO A 510 -56.12 -2.38 44.74
C PRO A 510 -56.95 -2.37 46.03
N GLN A 511 -56.29 -2.15 47.18
CA GLN A 511 -56.93 -1.90 48.47
C GLN A 511 -56.31 -0.66 49.12
N GLN A 512 -57.14 0.19 49.72
CA GLN A 512 -56.71 1.33 50.51
C GLN A 512 -57.58 1.45 51.77
N CYS A 513 -56.95 1.59 52.94
CA CYS A 513 -57.67 1.82 54.18
C CYS A 513 -57.86 3.31 54.46
N MET A 514 -58.98 3.64 55.10
CA MET A 514 -59.36 4.99 55.51
C MET A 514 -59.61 5.02 57.02
N GLU A 515 -59.17 6.07 57.70
CA GLU A 515 -59.32 6.21 59.15
C GLU A 515 -60.73 6.71 59.48
N PHE A 516 -61.44 5.98 60.35
CA PHE A 516 -62.80 6.33 60.78
C PHE A 516 -62.86 7.69 61.49
N ASP A 517 -63.90 8.48 61.20
CA ASP A 517 -64.11 9.84 61.69
C ASP A 517 -62.93 10.81 61.39
N LYS A 518 -62.29 10.62 60.23
CA LYS A 518 -61.28 11.54 59.66
C LYS A 518 -61.61 11.90 58.22
N GLU A 519 -60.99 12.96 57.73
CA GLU A 519 -60.95 13.28 56.31
C GLU A 519 -60.06 12.25 55.57
N ALA A 520 -60.44 11.83 54.36
CA ALA A 520 -59.61 10.93 53.55
C ALA A 520 -59.66 11.30 52.07
N THR A 521 -58.58 11.00 51.34
CA THR A 521 -58.50 11.15 49.88
C THR A 521 -57.93 9.91 49.20
N VAL A 522 -58.47 9.59 48.02
CA VAL A 522 -58.08 8.46 47.18
C VAL A 522 -57.76 9.01 45.78
N PRO A 523 -56.47 9.31 45.48
CA PRO A 523 -56.08 9.89 44.21
C PRO A 523 -56.05 8.84 43.09
N CYS A 524 -56.53 9.22 41.91
CA CYS A 524 -56.36 8.46 40.68
C CYS A 524 -55.98 9.39 39.52
N SER A 525 -54.98 9.00 38.73
CA SER A 525 -54.47 9.79 37.61
C SER A 525 -54.02 8.87 36.47
N ALA A 526 -54.17 9.35 35.23
CA ALA A 526 -53.81 8.62 34.03
C ALA A 526 -53.15 9.53 32.98
N THR A 527 -52.37 8.90 32.10
CA THR A 527 -51.67 9.50 30.95
C THR A 527 -52.08 8.79 29.66
N GLY A 528 -51.91 9.46 28.52
CA GLY A 528 -52.30 9.00 27.19
C GLY A 528 -52.03 10.09 26.14
N ARG A 529 -52.39 9.85 24.88
CA ARG A 529 -52.16 10.75 23.73
C ARG A 529 -52.70 12.16 23.97
N GLU A 530 -53.95 12.24 24.41
CA GLU A 530 -54.57 13.47 24.89
C GLU A 530 -54.85 13.34 26.39
N LYS A 531 -54.89 14.47 27.11
CA LYS A 531 -55.14 14.48 28.56
C LYS A 531 -56.50 13.82 28.89
N PRO A 532 -56.53 12.69 29.60
CA PRO A 532 -57.78 11.99 29.87
C PRO A 532 -58.62 12.70 30.94
N THR A 533 -59.94 12.51 30.86
CA THR A 533 -60.86 12.80 31.95
C THR A 533 -60.84 11.64 32.95
N ILE A 534 -60.75 11.97 34.23
CA ILE A 534 -60.86 10.99 35.33
C ILE A 534 -62.24 11.15 35.98
N LYS A 535 -62.88 10.04 36.35
CA LYS A 535 -64.14 10.00 37.09
C LYS A 535 -64.17 8.82 38.06
N TRP A 536 -64.77 8.98 39.22
CA TRP A 536 -65.08 7.89 40.16
C TRP A 536 -66.55 7.48 40.15
N ILE A 537 -66.79 6.19 40.40
CA ILE A 537 -68.12 5.59 40.68
C ILE A 537 -67.98 4.50 41.76
N ARG A 538 -69.09 4.10 42.40
CA ARG A 538 -69.14 2.82 43.13
C ARG A 538 -69.08 1.66 42.12
N ALA A 539 -68.54 0.50 42.52
CA ALA A 539 -68.31 -0.62 41.60
C ALA A 539 -69.58 -1.39 41.18
N ASP A 540 -70.71 -1.14 41.85
CA ASP A 540 -72.05 -1.57 41.44
C ASP A 540 -72.66 -0.70 40.31
N GLY A 541 -71.98 0.37 39.91
CA GLY A 541 -72.45 1.34 38.92
C GLY A 541 -73.25 2.51 39.49
N SER A 542 -73.50 2.54 40.81
CA SER A 542 -74.19 3.67 41.46
C SER A 542 -73.34 4.94 41.51
N SER A 543 -74.02 6.08 41.65
CA SER A 543 -73.40 7.37 41.90
C SER A 543 -72.67 7.39 43.25
N LEU A 544 -71.69 8.28 43.38
CA LEU A 544 -71.04 8.53 44.67
C LEU A 544 -72.07 9.05 45.69
N PRO A 545 -71.92 8.74 46.99
CA PRO A 545 -72.75 9.32 48.04
C PRO A 545 -72.60 10.84 48.11
N GLU A 546 -73.63 11.56 48.54
CA GLU A 546 -73.71 13.04 48.51
C GLU A 546 -72.57 13.73 49.28
N TRP A 547 -72.05 13.09 50.33
CA TRP A 547 -70.94 13.59 51.15
C TRP A 547 -69.53 13.28 50.60
N VAL A 548 -69.44 12.60 49.45
CA VAL A 548 -68.20 12.17 48.81
C VAL A 548 -68.04 12.86 47.45
N THR A 549 -66.97 13.65 47.29
CA THR A 549 -66.74 14.44 46.07
C THR A 549 -65.61 13.89 45.22
N ASP A 550 -65.73 14.01 43.90
CA ASP A 550 -64.66 13.69 42.95
C ASP A 550 -64.01 14.99 42.46
N ASN A 551 -62.87 15.34 43.05
CA ASN A 551 -62.09 16.50 42.66
C ASN A 551 -61.07 16.11 41.58
N ALA A 552 -61.53 16.14 40.32
CA ALA A 552 -60.73 15.89 39.12
C ALA A 552 -59.93 14.57 39.13
N GLY A 553 -60.52 13.50 39.66
CA GLY A 553 -59.89 12.18 39.80
C GLY A 553 -59.38 11.87 41.20
N THR A 554 -59.45 12.80 42.15
CA THR A 554 -59.22 12.53 43.57
C THR A 554 -60.55 12.44 44.30
N LEU A 555 -60.92 11.23 44.72
CA LEU A 555 -62.09 11.00 45.55
C LEU A 555 -61.81 11.51 46.97
N HIS A 556 -62.69 12.36 47.50
CA HIS A 556 -62.52 13.06 48.78
C HIS A 556 -63.71 12.79 49.70
N PHE A 557 -63.39 12.33 50.92
CA PHE A 557 -64.31 12.07 52.00
C PHE A 557 -64.10 13.12 53.08
N SER A 558 -65.06 14.02 53.28
CA SER A 558 -65.00 15.08 54.30
C SER A 558 -64.98 14.52 55.73
N ARG A 559 -65.66 13.39 55.95
CA ARG A 559 -65.62 12.56 57.16
C ARG A 559 -65.93 11.12 56.78
N VAL A 560 -65.03 10.19 57.09
CA VAL A 560 -65.19 8.76 56.78
C VAL A 560 -66.08 8.06 57.79
N THR A 561 -67.15 7.46 57.29
CA THR A 561 -68.13 6.61 57.99
C THR A 561 -67.90 5.13 57.67
N ARG A 562 -68.55 4.19 58.37
CA ARG A 562 -68.43 2.75 58.02
C ARG A 562 -69.09 2.41 56.67
N ASP A 563 -70.07 3.18 56.24
CA ASP A 563 -70.82 2.99 54.99
C ASP A 563 -70.05 3.47 53.74
N ASP A 564 -68.96 4.23 53.94
CA ASP A 564 -68.01 4.57 52.89
C ASP A 564 -67.13 3.39 52.44
N ALA A 565 -67.14 2.28 53.20
CA ALA A 565 -66.47 1.04 52.79
C ALA A 565 -67.10 0.43 51.53
N GLY A 566 -66.30 -0.36 50.80
CA GLY A 566 -66.75 -1.10 49.62
C GLY A 566 -65.83 -0.90 48.41
N ASN A 567 -66.28 -1.40 47.25
CA ASN A 567 -65.51 -1.32 46.02
C ASN A 567 -65.88 -0.06 45.23
N TYR A 568 -64.87 0.68 44.80
CA TYR A 568 -64.98 1.86 43.94
C TYR A 568 -64.23 1.61 42.64
N THR A 569 -64.61 2.30 41.58
CA THR A 569 -63.94 2.20 40.28
C THR A 569 -63.49 3.58 39.84
N CYS A 570 -62.18 3.76 39.72
CA CYS A 570 -61.63 4.88 38.97
C CYS A 570 -61.75 4.58 37.48
N ILE A 571 -62.29 5.54 36.75
CA ILE A 571 -62.44 5.55 35.31
C ILE A 571 -61.50 6.62 34.77
N ALA A 572 -60.62 6.25 33.84
CA ALA A 572 -59.96 7.22 32.97
C ALA A 572 -60.50 7.03 31.55
N SER A 573 -60.87 8.12 30.89
CA SER A 573 -61.46 8.11 29.54
C SER A 573 -60.93 9.23 28.66
N ASN A 574 -60.88 8.96 27.36
CA ASN A 574 -60.51 9.92 26.32
C ASN A 574 -61.29 9.54 25.06
N GLY A 575 -61.97 10.50 24.43
CA GLY A 575 -62.85 10.24 23.27
C GLY A 575 -62.16 9.55 22.09
N LEU A 576 -60.84 9.69 21.94
CA LEU A 576 -60.05 9.03 20.90
C LEU A 576 -59.41 7.69 21.33
N GLN A 577 -59.39 7.38 22.62
CA GLN A 577 -58.69 6.20 23.17
C GLN A 577 -59.58 5.27 24.01
N GLY A 578 -60.89 5.55 24.07
CA GLY A 578 -61.84 4.79 24.87
C GLY A 578 -61.68 5.03 26.36
N GLN A 579 -61.69 3.94 27.13
CA GLN A 579 -61.79 3.97 28.59
C GLN A 579 -60.98 2.82 29.22
N ILE A 580 -60.23 3.14 30.27
CA ILE A 580 -59.64 2.15 31.20
C ILE A 580 -60.29 2.27 32.58
N ARG A 581 -60.24 1.19 33.36
CA ARG A 581 -60.85 1.11 34.69
C ARG A 581 -59.86 0.50 35.69
N ALA A 582 -59.85 1.04 36.90
CA ALA A 582 -59.11 0.49 38.03
C ALA A 582 -60.07 0.36 39.22
N HIS A 583 -60.18 -0.86 39.75
CA HIS A 583 -60.99 -1.13 40.93
C HIS A 583 -60.16 -0.97 42.20
N VAL A 584 -60.71 -0.26 43.17
CA VAL A 584 -60.08 0.04 44.46
C VAL A 584 -61.06 -0.33 45.57
N GLN A 585 -60.68 -1.28 46.42
CA GLN A 585 -61.43 -1.63 47.62
C GLN A 585 -61.07 -0.66 48.74
N LEU A 586 -62.04 0.13 49.19
CA LEU A 586 -61.90 1.00 50.35
C LEU A 586 -62.40 0.28 51.59
N THR A 587 -61.52 0.15 52.59
CA THR A 587 -61.83 -0.49 53.87
C THR A 587 -61.67 0.52 55.00
N VAL A 588 -62.77 0.82 55.69
CA VAL A 588 -62.79 1.78 56.79
C VAL A 588 -62.37 1.09 58.08
N ALA A 589 -61.42 1.70 58.79
CA ALA A 589 -60.79 1.13 59.97
C ALA A 589 -60.60 2.17 61.06
N VAL A 590 -60.71 1.78 62.33
CA VAL A 590 -60.18 2.58 63.44
C VAL A 590 -58.68 2.32 63.46
N PHE A 591 -57.89 3.29 63.01
CA PHE A 591 -56.44 3.15 62.95
C PHE A 591 -55.84 2.96 64.35
N ILE A 592 -54.75 2.22 64.41
CA ILE A 592 -54.13 1.80 65.67
C ILE A 592 -53.77 3.01 66.54
N THR A 593 -54.12 2.95 67.82
CA THR A 593 -53.63 3.87 68.87
C THR A 593 -53.17 3.06 70.08
N PHE A 594 -52.07 3.44 70.71
CA PHE A 594 -51.70 2.86 71.99
C PHE A 594 -52.63 3.39 73.09
N LYS A 595 -53.09 2.50 73.96
CA LYS A 595 -53.77 2.82 75.23
C LYS A 595 -52.76 2.91 76.37
N VAL A 596 -51.77 2.01 76.33
CA VAL A 596 -50.64 1.96 77.26
C VAL A 596 -49.39 1.86 76.40
N GLU A 597 -48.55 2.89 76.46
CA GLU A 597 -47.21 2.86 75.90
C GLU A 597 -46.22 2.39 76.97
N PRO A 598 -45.11 1.75 76.59
CA PRO A 598 -44.11 1.31 77.56
C PRO A 598 -43.31 2.50 78.08
N GLU A 599 -43.02 2.48 79.38
CA GLU A 599 -42.26 3.52 80.05
C GLU A 599 -40.83 3.07 80.35
N ARG A 600 -39.92 4.03 80.57
CA ARG A 600 -38.56 3.78 81.05
C ARG A 600 -38.61 2.93 82.30
N THR A 601 -38.03 1.74 82.23
CA THR A 601 -38.09 0.73 83.30
C THR A 601 -36.67 0.47 83.79
N THR A 602 -36.45 0.55 85.11
CA THR A 602 -35.15 0.28 85.74
C THR A 602 -35.33 -0.83 86.78
N VAL A 603 -34.54 -1.91 86.67
CA VAL A 603 -34.75 -3.15 87.43
C VAL A 603 -33.42 -3.68 87.95
N TYR A 604 -33.41 -4.17 89.18
CA TYR A 604 -32.21 -4.79 89.76
C TYR A 604 -31.91 -6.15 89.12
N GLN A 605 -30.63 -6.52 88.99
CA GLN A 605 -30.23 -7.83 88.50
C GLN A 605 -30.98 -8.97 89.23
N GLY A 606 -31.39 -9.99 88.49
CA GLY A 606 -32.13 -11.15 89.02
C GLY A 606 -33.59 -10.89 89.38
N HIS A 607 -34.10 -9.67 89.19
CA HIS A 607 -35.53 -9.37 89.36
C HIS A 607 -36.28 -9.49 88.03
N THR A 608 -37.61 -9.31 88.05
CA THR A 608 -38.46 -9.35 86.84
C THR A 608 -38.75 -7.94 86.32
N ALA A 609 -38.52 -7.71 85.02
CA ALA A 609 -38.96 -6.51 84.30
C ALA A 609 -40.31 -6.74 83.61
N LEU A 610 -41.17 -5.72 83.62
CA LEU A 610 -42.47 -5.70 82.95
C LEU A 610 -42.58 -4.42 82.10
N LEU A 611 -42.47 -4.58 80.78
CA LEU A 611 -42.70 -3.52 79.80
C LEU A 611 -44.14 -3.61 79.30
N ARG A 612 -45.01 -2.72 79.80
CA ARG A 612 -46.44 -2.71 79.46
C ARG A 612 -46.66 -2.14 78.07
N CYS A 613 -47.49 -2.79 77.26
CA CYS A 613 -47.97 -2.22 76.01
C CYS A 613 -49.36 -2.76 75.70
N GLU A 614 -50.34 -1.88 75.49
CA GLU A 614 -51.68 -2.22 75.00
C GLU A 614 -52.03 -1.27 73.84
N ALA A 615 -52.50 -1.84 72.74
CA ALA A 615 -52.94 -1.10 71.56
C ALA A 615 -54.38 -1.47 71.20
N GLN A 616 -55.14 -0.47 70.74
CA GLN A 616 -56.48 -0.62 70.20
C GLN A 616 -56.51 -0.24 68.72
N GLY A 617 -57.54 -0.69 68.02
CA GLY A 617 -57.80 -0.48 66.61
C GLY A 617 -58.89 -1.44 66.14
N ASP A 618 -59.47 -1.17 64.99
CA ASP A 618 -60.50 -2.00 64.34
C ASP A 618 -60.15 -2.12 62.85
N PRO A 619 -59.65 -3.27 62.36
CA PRO A 619 -59.51 -4.55 63.06
C PRO A 619 -58.50 -4.53 64.24
N LYS A 620 -58.74 -5.39 65.23
CA LYS A 620 -57.91 -5.49 66.45
C LYS A 620 -56.42 -5.70 66.11
N PRO A 621 -55.49 -4.87 66.62
CA PRO A 621 -54.07 -5.02 66.32
C PRO A 621 -53.46 -6.25 66.98
N LEU A 622 -52.53 -6.88 66.27
CA LEU A 622 -51.55 -7.80 66.84
C LEU A 622 -50.39 -6.98 67.40
N ILE A 623 -49.98 -7.29 68.63
CA ILE A 623 -48.81 -6.70 69.27
C ILE A 623 -47.62 -7.66 69.11
N GLN A 624 -46.50 -7.12 68.66
CA GLN A 624 -45.20 -7.78 68.58
C GLN A 624 -44.15 -6.91 69.26
N TRP A 625 -43.10 -7.52 69.79
CA TRP A 625 -42.00 -6.80 70.42
C TRP A 625 -40.72 -6.92 69.61
N LYS A 626 -39.89 -5.88 69.70
CA LYS A 626 -38.54 -5.82 69.16
C LYS A 626 -37.59 -5.43 70.29
N GLY A 627 -36.69 -6.32 70.70
CA GLY A 627 -35.70 -6.05 71.75
C GLY A 627 -34.29 -6.11 71.19
N LYS A 628 -33.44 -5.12 71.52
CA LYS A 628 -32.02 -5.08 71.08
C LYS A 628 -31.87 -5.29 69.56
N ASP A 629 -32.68 -4.54 68.81
CA ASP A 629 -32.87 -4.59 67.36
C ASP A 629 -33.44 -5.87 66.72
N ARG A 630 -33.75 -6.92 67.50
CA ARG A 630 -34.33 -8.19 66.99
C ARG A 630 -35.83 -8.32 67.31
N ILE A 631 -36.63 -8.80 66.36
CA ILE A 631 -38.03 -9.19 66.61
C ILE A 631 -38.08 -10.38 67.58
N LEU A 632 -38.90 -10.24 68.62
CA LEU A 632 -39.15 -11.24 69.66
C LEU A 632 -40.30 -12.16 69.21
N ASP A 633 -39.93 -13.23 68.52
CA ASP A 633 -40.83 -14.32 68.11
C ASP A 633 -41.34 -15.09 69.35
N PRO A 634 -42.65 -15.08 69.66
CA PRO A 634 -43.20 -15.75 70.84
C PRO A 634 -42.92 -17.26 70.91
N THR A 635 -42.66 -17.91 69.77
CA THR A 635 -42.34 -19.34 69.69
C THR A 635 -40.87 -19.66 69.95
N LYS A 636 -40.00 -18.63 70.03
CA LYS A 636 -38.54 -18.76 70.15
C LYS A 636 -37.96 -17.90 71.29
N LEU A 637 -38.81 -17.44 72.21
CA LEU A 637 -38.37 -16.83 73.46
C LEU A 637 -37.74 -17.90 74.36
N GLY A 638 -36.66 -17.53 75.07
CA GLY A 638 -36.12 -18.36 76.15
C GLY A 638 -37.06 -18.38 77.36
N PRO A 639 -36.88 -19.31 78.32
CA PRO A 639 -37.79 -19.49 79.46
C PRO A 639 -37.87 -18.29 80.41
N ARG A 640 -36.99 -17.29 80.24
CA ARG A 640 -37.02 -16.01 80.97
C ARG A 640 -37.97 -14.98 80.35
N MET A 641 -38.43 -15.12 79.10
CA MET A 641 -39.14 -14.05 78.38
C MET A 641 -40.53 -14.50 77.93
N HIS A 642 -41.55 -13.72 78.26
CA HIS A 642 -42.95 -14.01 77.90
C HIS A 642 -43.68 -12.74 77.47
N ILE A 643 -44.58 -12.85 76.49
CA ILE A 643 -45.50 -11.78 76.09
C ILE A 643 -46.89 -12.17 76.57
N PHE A 644 -47.49 -11.37 77.45
CA PHE A 644 -48.83 -11.60 78.00
C PHE A 644 -49.93 -11.33 76.96
N GLN A 645 -51.13 -11.89 77.20
CA GLN A 645 -52.31 -11.69 76.36
C GLN A 645 -52.74 -10.21 76.22
N ASN A 646 -52.35 -9.35 77.17
CA ASN A 646 -52.60 -7.90 77.11
C ASN A 646 -51.58 -7.13 76.24
N GLY A 647 -50.57 -7.81 75.68
CA GLY A 647 -49.49 -7.23 74.87
C GLY A 647 -48.21 -6.86 75.63
N SER A 648 -48.18 -6.98 76.96
CA SER A 648 -47.00 -6.62 77.76
C SER A 648 -45.88 -7.66 77.66
N LEU A 649 -44.63 -7.21 77.56
CA LEU A 649 -43.45 -8.07 77.62
C LEU A 649 -42.94 -8.19 79.06
N VAL A 650 -42.72 -9.42 79.50
CA VAL A 650 -42.05 -9.77 80.76
C VAL A 650 -40.70 -10.40 80.49
N ILE A 651 -39.72 -10.03 81.32
CA ILE A 651 -38.39 -10.64 81.38
C ILE A 651 -38.13 -11.00 82.83
N HIS A 652 -38.05 -12.29 83.15
CA HIS A 652 -37.63 -12.84 84.44
C HIS A 652 -36.10 -12.93 84.52
N ASP A 653 -35.58 -13.03 85.74
CA ASP A 653 -34.16 -13.13 86.10
C ASP A 653 -33.28 -12.23 85.22
N VAL A 654 -33.60 -10.94 85.24
CA VAL A 654 -33.04 -9.93 84.34
C VAL A 654 -31.53 -9.80 84.57
N ALA A 655 -30.75 -10.01 83.51
CA ALA A 655 -29.29 -9.94 83.53
C ALA A 655 -28.78 -8.63 82.91
N PRO A 656 -27.55 -8.16 83.18
CA PRO A 656 -27.07 -6.86 82.71
C PRO A 656 -27.18 -6.65 81.20
N GLU A 657 -26.96 -7.73 80.43
CA GLU A 657 -27.11 -7.76 78.97
C GLU A 657 -28.55 -7.59 78.48
N ASP A 658 -29.57 -7.68 79.35
CA ASP A 658 -30.97 -7.38 79.05
C ASP A 658 -31.30 -5.87 79.10
N SER A 659 -30.33 -5.04 79.46
CA SER A 659 -30.41 -3.59 79.20
C SER A 659 -30.53 -3.32 77.69
N GLY A 660 -31.39 -2.37 77.30
CA GLY A 660 -31.52 -1.98 75.90
C GLY A 660 -32.83 -1.27 75.55
N ARG A 661 -32.99 -0.96 74.26
CA ARG A 661 -34.23 -0.41 73.69
C ARG A 661 -35.17 -1.56 73.33
N TYR A 662 -36.43 -1.42 73.74
CA TYR A 662 -37.52 -2.35 73.46
C TYR A 662 -38.67 -1.60 72.80
N THR A 663 -38.90 -1.90 71.51
CA THR A 663 -39.98 -1.33 70.72
C THR A 663 -41.22 -2.23 70.79
N CYS A 664 -42.36 -1.69 71.22
CA CYS A 664 -43.65 -2.30 71.00
C CYS A 664 -44.16 -1.93 69.60
N ILE A 665 -44.55 -2.92 68.81
CA ILE A 665 -45.04 -2.76 67.44
C ILE A 665 -46.47 -3.31 67.39
N ALA A 666 -47.43 -2.47 67.04
CA ALA A 666 -48.83 -2.85 66.89
C ALA A 666 -49.25 -2.73 65.42
N GLY A 667 -49.78 -3.80 64.84
CA GLY A 667 -50.14 -3.86 63.41
C GLY A 667 -51.45 -4.59 63.14
N ASN A 668 -52.17 -4.14 62.12
CA ASN A 668 -53.35 -4.80 61.54
C ASN A 668 -53.27 -4.73 60.00
N SER A 669 -54.35 -5.11 59.30
CA SER A 669 -54.43 -5.08 57.84
C SER A 669 -54.36 -3.67 57.22
N CYS A 670 -54.56 -2.61 58.01
CA CYS A 670 -54.71 -1.25 57.52
C CYS A 670 -53.56 -0.31 57.90
N ASN A 671 -53.04 -0.38 59.13
CA ASN A 671 -51.88 0.40 59.53
C ASN A 671 -51.00 -0.34 60.55
N ILE A 672 -49.81 0.20 60.78
CA ILE A 672 -48.85 -0.25 61.77
C ILE A 672 -48.34 0.99 62.51
N LYS A 673 -48.30 0.95 63.84
CA LYS A 673 -47.63 1.96 64.68
C LYS A 673 -46.65 1.28 65.63
N HIS A 674 -45.70 2.04 66.15
CA HIS A 674 -44.72 1.56 67.11
C HIS A 674 -44.39 2.65 68.14
N THR A 675 -44.03 2.21 69.33
CA THR A 675 -43.57 3.04 70.47
C THR A 675 -42.43 2.29 71.19
N GLU A 676 -41.61 2.96 71.99
CA GLU A 676 -40.35 2.40 72.48
C GLU A 676 -39.96 2.88 73.87
N ALA A 677 -39.48 1.96 74.70
CA ALA A 677 -38.91 2.24 76.01
C ALA A 677 -37.48 1.69 76.16
N PRO A 678 -36.61 2.36 76.94
CA PRO A 678 -35.39 1.77 77.44
C PRO A 678 -35.66 0.95 78.72
N LEU A 679 -35.12 -0.27 78.75
CA LEU A 679 -34.91 -1.06 79.96
C LEU A 679 -33.47 -0.85 80.44
N TYR A 680 -33.31 -0.50 81.70
CA TYR A 680 -32.01 -0.41 82.39
C TYR A 680 -31.91 -1.49 83.47
N VAL A 681 -30.82 -2.24 83.46
CA VAL A 681 -30.51 -3.22 84.49
C VAL A 681 -29.40 -2.65 85.37
N VAL A 682 -29.61 -2.70 86.69
CA VAL A 682 -28.69 -2.11 87.68
C VAL A 682 -28.34 -3.13 88.76
N ASP A 683 -27.14 -3.00 89.32
CA ASP A 683 -26.69 -3.88 90.39
C ASP A 683 -27.40 -3.53 91.71
N LYS A 684 -27.63 -4.54 92.55
CA LYS A 684 -28.23 -4.33 93.87
C LYS A 684 -27.21 -3.57 94.76
N PRO A 685 -27.59 -2.45 95.42
CA PRO A 685 -26.65 -1.69 96.23
C PRO A 685 -26.13 -2.54 97.39
N VAL A 686 -24.80 -2.61 97.50
CA VAL A 686 -24.10 -3.16 98.67
C VAL A 686 -24.09 -2.08 99.76
N LEU A 687 -24.44 -2.47 100.99
CA LEU A 687 -24.26 -1.64 102.16
C LEU A 687 -22.89 -1.96 102.77
N GLU A 688 -21.94 -1.04 102.66
CA GLU A 688 -20.71 -1.02 103.45
C GLU A 688 -20.77 0.14 104.44
N GLU A 689 -20.15 -0.04 105.60
CA GLU A 689 -20.33 0.80 106.79
C GLU A 689 -19.21 1.85 106.95
N SER A 690 -19.50 2.86 107.79
CA SER A 690 -18.58 3.62 108.68
C SER A 690 -17.05 3.54 108.45
N GLU A 691 -16.26 4.62 108.41
CA GLU A 691 -16.25 5.78 109.31
C GLU A 691 -15.82 7.12 108.61
N GLY A 692 -15.85 8.24 109.34
CA GLY A 692 -15.25 9.54 108.96
C GLY A 692 -14.37 10.10 110.10
N PRO A 693 -14.34 11.42 110.40
CA PRO A 693 -14.73 12.57 109.57
C PRO A 693 -13.76 13.80 109.65
N GLY A 694 -13.91 14.77 108.73
CA GLY A 694 -13.32 16.13 108.83
C GLY A 694 -12.31 16.46 107.70
N SER A 695 -12.32 17.64 107.07
CA SER A 695 -13.09 18.88 107.32
C SER A 695 -13.35 19.64 105.96
N PRO A 696 -13.86 20.91 105.86
CA PRO A 696 -14.99 21.23 104.94
C PRO A 696 -14.73 22.37 103.91
N PRO A 697 -15.75 22.91 103.18
CA PRO A 697 -17.02 22.34 102.72
C PRO A 697 -17.00 22.10 101.18
N PRO A 698 -17.37 22.98 100.20
CA PRO A 698 -18.23 24.20 100.15
C PRO A 698 -19.64 23.93 99.54
N TYR A 699 -20.25 24.90 98.84
CA TYR A 699 -21.53 24.82 98.09
C TYR A 699 -21.37 25.43 96.67
N LYS A 700 -22.32 25.15 95.75
CA LYS A 700 -22.56 25.80 94.43
C LYS A 700 -21.49 25.69 93.32
N MET A 701 -21.72 24.80 92.34
CA MET A 701 -21.87 25.20 90.92
C MET A 701 -22.28 24.03 89.99
N ILE A 702 -23.51 24.06 89.45
CA ILE A 702 -23.86 23.40 88.17
C ILE A 702 -24.81 24.34 87.40
N GLN A 703 -24.25 25.37 86.76
CA GLN A 703 -25.00 26.27 85.87
C GLN A 703 -24.15 26.69 84.64
N THR A 704 -23.30 25.78 84.15
CA THR A 704 -22.19 26.14 83.24
C THR A 704 -22.01 25.21 82.04
N ILE A 705 -23.01 24.40 81.68
CA ILE A 705 -22.99 23.54 80.47
C ILE A 705 -24.13 23.90 79.49
N GLY A 706 -24.81 25.04 79.70
CA GLY A 706 -25.83 25.56 78.78
C GLY A 706 -25.29 26.44 77.64
N LEU A 707 -24.13 27.07 77.81
CA LEU A 707 -23.64 28.14 76.91
C LEU A 707 -22.72 27.64 75.79
N SER A 708 -22.02 26.52 75.97
CA SER A 708 -21.12 25.95 74.96
C SER A 708 -21.89 25.33 73.78
N VAL A 709 -23.00 24.63 74.06
CA VAL A 709 -23.83 23.97 73.04
C VAL A 709 -24.54 25.00 72.15
N GLY A 710 -25.07 26.08 72.73
CA GLY A 710 -25.72 27.16 71.98
C GLY A 710 -24.80 27.85 70.98
N ALA A 711 -23.55 28.12 71.38
CA ALA A 711 -22.54 28.72 70.49
C ALA A 711 -22.21 27.81 69.29
N ALA A 712 -22.07 26.50 69.51
CA ALA A 712 -21.80 25.53 68.43
C ALA A 712 -22.96 25.45 67.41
N VAL A 713 -24.21 25.43 67.90
CA VAL A 713 -25.40 25.42 67.02
C VAL A 713 -25.52 26.72 66.22
N ALA A 714 -25.29 27.88 66.85
CA ALA A 714 -25.29 29.17 66.17
C ALA A 714 -24.21 29.25 65.07
N TYR A 715 -23.00 28.75 65.33
CA TYR A 715 -21.90 28.69 64.37
C TYR A 715 -22.24 27.82 63.14
N ILE A 716 -22.82 26.63 63.36
CA ILE A 716 -23.25 25.72 62.28
C ILE A 716 -24.33 26.37 61.41
N ILE A 717 -25.31 27.04 62.02
CA ILE A 717 -26.37 27.76 61.28
C ILE A 717 -25.77 28.92 60.46
N ALA A 718 -24.82 29.67 61.01
CA ALA A 718 -24.14 30.75 60.28
C ALA A 718 -23.33 30.25 59.08
N VAL A 719 -22.59 29.14 59.22
CA VAL A 719 -21.82 28.51 58.13
C VAL A 719 -22.74 27.98 57.02
N LEU A 720 -23.83 27.29 57.39
CA LEU A 720 -24.82 26.81 56.41
C LEU A 720 -25.53 27.98 55.69
N GLY A 721 -25.85 29.05 56.41
CA GLY A 721 -26.39 30.29 55.85
C GLY A 721 -25.45 30.95 54.85
N LEU A 722 -24.16 31.07 55.19
CA LEU A 722 -23.12 31.60 54.29
C LEU A 722 -22.93 30.72 53.05
N MET A 723 -22.90 29.40 53.19
CA MET A 723 -22.84 28.50 52.02
C MET A 723 -24.05 28.67 51.10
N PHE A 724 -25.26 28.76 51.66
CA PHE A 724 -26.49 28.95 50.86
C PHE A 724 -26.51 30.32 50.18
N TYR A 725 -26.09 31.38 50.88
CA TYR A 725 -25.94 32.74 50.35
C TYR A 725 -24.93 32.79 49.20
N CYS A 726 -23.74 32.20 49.35
CA CYS A 726 -22.74 32.10 48.28
C CYS A 726 -23.28 31.32 47.07
N LYS A 727 -23.94 30.17 47.29
CA LYS A 727 -24.54 29.35 46.22
C LYS A 727 -25.62 30.12 45.45
N LYS A 728 -26.43 30.94 46.14
CA LYS A 728 -27.45 31.81 45.53
C LYS A 728 -26.83 33.00 44.79
N ARG A 729 -25.79 33.65 45.34
CA ARG A 729 -25.08 34.80 44.75
C ARG A 729 -24.27 34.41 43.51
N CYS A 730 -23.65 33.23 43.49
CA CYS A 730 -23.00 32.68 42.29
C CYS A 730 -24.01 32.31 41.19
N LYS A 731 -25.20 31.81 41.54
CA LYS A 731 -26.26 31.53 40.56
C LYS A 731 -26.83 32.81 39.95
N ALA A 732 -26.97 33.88 40.73
CA ALA A 732 -27.38 35.20 40.23
C ALA A 732 -26.35 35.83 39.27
N LYS A 733 -25.05 35.79 39.60
CA LYS A 733 -23.98 36.34 38.74
C LYS A 733 -23.83 35.64 37.36
N ARG A 734 -24.38 34.43 37.18
CA ARG A 734 -24.32 33.69 35.90
C ARG A 734 -25.43 34.02 34.89
N LEU A 735 -26.38 34.89 35.25
CA LEU A 735 -27.57 35.20 34.43
C LEU A 735 -27.65 36.67 33.99
N GLN A 736 -26.52 37.37 33.89
CA GLN A 736 -26.52 38.84 33.69
C GLN A 736 -25.35 39.41 32.86
N LYS A 737 -24.71 38.61 31.97
CA LYS A 737 -23.72 39.11 30.98
C LYS A 737 -23.69 38.33 29.66
N GLN A 738 -24.20 38.96 28.61
CA GLN A 738 -23.91 38.83 27.17
C GLN A 738 -24.64 40.01 26.47
N PRO A 739 -24.26 40.48 25.26
CA PRO A 739 -23.10 40.16 24.42
C PRO A 739 -21.94 41.19 24.68
N GLU A 740 -20.93 41.51 23.85
CA GLU A 740 -20.60 41.37 22.40
C GLU A 740 -19.08 41.23 22.18
N GLY A 741 -18.65 40.80 20.99
CA GLY A 741 -17.26 40.83 20.48
C GLY A 741 -16.25 39.85 21.13
N GLU A 742 -15.10 39.54 20.53
CA GLU A 742 -14.62 39.67 19.14
C GLU A 742 -13.36 38.77 18.97
N GLU A 743 -12.99 38.40 17.74
CA GLU A 743 -11.65 37.86 17.39
C GLU A 743 -10.65 39.04 17.17
N PRO A 744 -9.29 38.90 17.10
CA PRO A 744 -8.53 37.69 16.75
C PRO A 744 -7.18 37.47 17.51
N GLU A 745 -6.39 36.50 17.02
CA GLU A 745 -4.91 36.41 16.89
C GLU A 745 -3.91 36.95 17.93
N MET A 746 -2.85 36.17 18.18
CA MET A 746 -1.50 36.69 18.49
C MET A 746 -0.38 35.68 18.11
N GLU A 747 0.69 36.17 17.49
CA GLU A 747 1.89 35.42 17.05
C GLU A 747 2.88 35.15 18.21
N CYS A 748 3.41 33.92 18.38
CA CYS A 748 4.72 33.38 17.92
C CYS A 748 5.98 33.78 18.73
N LEU A 749 7.04 32.96 18.57
CA LEU A 749 8.41 33.05 19.15
C LEU A 749 8.50 32.69 20.66
N ASN A 750 9.51 31.96 21.16
CA ASN A 750 10.68 31.35 20.49
C ASN A 750 11.29 30.17 21.29
N GLY A 751 12.05 29.29 20.62
CA GLY A 751 13.14 28.47 21.23
C GLY A 751 12.84 27.02 21.66
N GLY A 752 13.44 26.04 20.95
CA GLY A 752 13.79 24.70 21.47
C GLY A 752 15.24 24.69 22.02
N PRO A 753 16.00 23.56 22.01
CA PRO A 753 15.73 22.19 21.52
C PRO A 753 15.80 21.15 22.69
N LEU A 754 15.82 19.80 22.59
CA LEU A 754 16.27 18.79 21.59
C LEU A 754 15.43 17.48 21.67
N GLN A 755 15.24 16.83 20.51
CA GLN A 755 15.30 15.38 20.17
C GLN A 755 15.29 14.28 21.28
N ASN A 756 14.79 13.05 21.08
CA ASN A 756 14.14 12.38 19.91
C ASN A 756 13.42 11.08 20.39
N GLY A 757 12.43 10.56 19.65
CA GLY A 757 11.92 9.19 19.87
C GLY A 757 10.49 8.88 19.37
N GLN A 758 10.38 8.24 18.20
CA GLN A 758 9.18 7.58 17.65
C GLN A 758 9.39 6.05 17.66
N PRO A 759 8.36 5.19 17.41
CA PRO A 759 6.93 5.30 17.71
C PRO A 759 6.39 3.98 18.34
N SER A 760 5.09 3.70 18.18
CA SER A 760 4.36 2.49 18.58
C SER A 760 4.89 1.16 18.02
N ALA A 761 4.75 0.06 18.78
CA ALA A 761 4.62 -1.30 18.24
C ALA A 761 3.82 -2.21 19.20
N GLU A 762 2.74 -2.79 18.66
CA GLU A 762 2.17 -4.15 18.79
C GLU A 762 2.06 -4.93 20.13
N ILE A 763 1.08 -5.84 20.13
CA ILE A 763 0.75 -6.81 21.17
C ILE A 763 1.10 -8.20 20.65
N GLN A 764 1.75 -9.04 21.47
CA GLN A 764 1.73 -10.49 21.24
C GLN A 764 1.74 -11.26 22.57
N GLU A 765 1.21 -12.48 22.54
CA GLU A 765 0.99 -13.35 23.70
C GLU A 765 2.21 -14.21 24.02
N GLU A 766 2.45 -14.50 25.31
CA GLU A 766 2.31 -15.86 25.88
C GLU A 766 2.37 -15.77 27.43
N VAL A 767 1.36 -16.27 28.15
CA VAL A 767 1.28 -17.65 28.70
C VAL A 767 2.41 -17.99 29.69
N ALA A 768 2.09 -17.94 30.98
CA ALA A 768 2.86 -18.58 32.05
C ALA A 768 1.89 -19.24 33.05
N LEU A 769 1.99 -20.57 33.19
CA LEU A 769 1.12 -21.39 34.05
C LEU A 769 1.56 -21.31 35.52
N THR A 770 0.60 -21.28 36.45
CA THR A 770 0.81 -21.70 37.85
C THR A 770 -0.42 -22.44 38.38
N SER A 771 -0.20 -23.56 39.09
CA SER A 771 -1.26 -24.27 39.82
C SER A 771 -0.70 -25.20 40.91
N LEU A 772 -1.55 -25.56 41.88
CA LEU A 772 -1.43 -26.66 42.87
C LEU A 772 -0.46 -26.51 44.06
N SER A 773 -1.01 -26.05 45.19
CA SER A 773 -0.96 -26.70 46.53
C SER A 773 -1.78 -25.86 47.53
N SER A 774 -3.00 -26.26 47.94
CA SER A 774 -3.37 -27.31 48.92
C SER A 774 -3.21 -26.90 50.40
N CYS A 775 -4.36 -26.55 51.02
CA CYS A 775 -4.83 -26.58 52.43
C CYS A 775 -3.91 -27.15 53.55
N PRO A 776 -4.11 -26.79 54.86
CA PRO A 776 -5.44 -26.63 55.49
C PRO A 776 -5.56 -25.62 56.68
N ALA A 777 -6.65 -25.78 57.45
CA ALA A 777 -6.99 -25.22 58.77
C ALA A 777 -7.56 -23.78 58.82
N ALA A 778 -8.31 -23.49 59.89
CA ALA A 778 -9.17 -22.30 60.01
C ALA A 778 -9.19 -21.73 61.44
N THR A 779 -9.49 -20.43 61.61
CA THR A 779 -10.33 -19.92 62.73
C THR A 779 -10.77 -18.44 62.58
N ASN A 780 -12.03 -18.18 62.92
CA ASN A 780 -12.62 -16.97 63.55
C ASN A 780 -12.19 -15.52 63.16
N LYS A 781 -13.19 -14.74 62.66
CA LYS A 781 -13.62 -13.38 63.15
C LYS A 781 -12.59 -12.21 62.98
N ARG A 782 -12.88 -10.90 62.96
CA ARG A 782 -14.05 -9.95 63.03
C ARG A 782 -13.48 -8.56 62.61
N HIS A 783 -14.14 -7.42 62.36
CA HIS A 783 -15.51 -6.86 62.19
C HIS A 783 -15.28 -5.44 61.54
N SER A 784 -16.22 -4.67 60.97
CA SER A 784 -17.63 -4.83 60.60
C SER A 784 -18.02 -3.75 59.55
N THR A 785 -19.21 -3.85 58.96
CA THR A 785 -19.85 -2.83 58.09
C THR A 785 -20.59 -1.73 58.88
N SER A 786 -20.89 -0.61 58.22
CA SER A 786 -22.05 0.25 58.56
C SER A 786 -22.72 0.81 57.29
N ASP A 787 -23.76 0.12 56.80
CA ASP A 787 -24.55 0.54 55.63
C ASP A 787 -26.07 0.46 55.90
N LYS A 788 -26.86 1.23 55.16
CA LYS A 788 -28.27 1.52 55.46
C LYS A 788 -29.23 0.57 54.73
N MET A 789 -29.73 -0.44 55.44
CA MET A 789 -30.71 -1.37 54.86
C MET A 789 -32.13 -0.78 54.73
N HIS A 790 -32.72 -0.93 53.54
CA HIS A 790 -34.17 -0.96 53.35
C HIS A 790 -34.76 -2.24 53.97
N PHE A 791 -36.03 -2.20 54.39
CA PHE A 791 -36.79 -3.39 54.77
C PHE A 791 -37.48 -4.03 53.56
N PRO A 792 -37.22 -5.31 53.23
CA PRO A 792 -38.01 -6.06 52.25
C PRO A 792 -39.36 -6.50 52.83
N ARG A 793 -40.43 -6.42 52.02
CA ARG A 793 -41.77 -6.90 52.39
C ARG A 793 -41.89 -8.42 52.15
N ALA A 794 -41.21 -9.23 52.96
CA ALA A 794 -41.10 -10.69 52.74
C ALA A 794 -41.00 -11.57 54.01
N SER A 795 -41.78 -11.27 55.06
CA SER A 795 -41.85 -12.14 56.26
C SER A 795 -43.07 -11.89 57.17
N LEU A 796 -44.28 -12.07 56.64
CA LEU A 796 -45.48 -12.31 57.45
C LEU A 796 -46.06 -13.68 57.06
N GLN A 797 -46.27 -14.55 58.04
CA GLN A 797 -46.91 -15.85 57.81
C GLN A 797 -48.41 -15.65 57.54
N ALA A 798 -48.91 -16.24 56.46
CA ALA A 798 -50.34 -16.26 56.16
C ALA A 798 -51.07 -17.21 57.12
N ILE A 799 -52.10 -16.71 57.80
CA ILE A 799 -53.03 -17.52 58.60
C ILE A 799 -54.29 -17.72 57.76
N THR A 800 -54.35 -18.82 57.03
CA THR A 800 -55.54 -19.24 56.26
C THR A 800 -55.65 -20.77 56.23
N THR A 801 -56.69 -21.30 56.86
CA THR A 801 -57.05 -22.73 56.85
C THR A 801 -58.56 -22.90 56.86
N LEU A 802 -59.15 -23.41 55.77
CA LEU A 802 -60.33 -24.30 55.73
C LEU A 802 -60.80 -24.53 54.28
N GLY A 803 -61.42 -25.69 54.03
CA GLY A 803 -62.33 -25.91 52.89
C GLY A 803 -61.69 -26.15 51.52
N ARG A 804 -61.31 -27.40 51.23
CA ARG A 804 -61.08 -27.89 49.85
C ARG A 804 -62.07 -29.03 49.56
N PRO A 805 -63.10 -28.84 48.72
CA PRO A 805 -63.96 -29.93 48.27
C PRO A 805 -63.20 -30.93 47.39
N GLN A 806 -63.64 -32.18 47.38
CA GLN A 806 -63.18 -33.20 46.43
C GLN A 806 -63.96 -33.08 45.12
N THR A 807 -63.28 -33.23 43.98
CA THR A 807 -63.91 -33.33 42.65
C THR A 807 -64.04 -34.80 42.25
N VAL A 808 -65.28 -35.25 42.05
CA VAL A 808 -65.60 -36.53 41.40
C VAL A 808 -65.57 -36.31 39.87
N PRO A 809 -65.04 -37.26 39.06
CA PRO A 809 -65.18 -37.22 37.62
C PRO A 809 -66.51 -37.84 37.17
N GLU A 810 -67.19 -37.20 36.22
CA GLU A 810 -68.16 -37.85 35.32
C GLU A 810 -67.84 -37.42 33.88
N ASP A 811 -67.98 -38.36 32.94
CA ASP A 811 -67.89 -38.10 31.51
C ASP A 811 -69.15 -37.38 31.00
N PHE A 812 -69.05 -36.69 29.85
CA PHE A 812 -69.83 -37.06 28.66
C PHE A 812 -69.34 -36.34 27.39
N GLN A 813 -69.75 -36.89 26.24
CA GLN A 813 -69.62 -36.33 24.89
C GLN A 813 -70.64 -35.15 24.71
N GLU A 814 -70.73 -34.38 23.61
CA GLU A 814 -70.39 -34.66 22.21
C GLU A 814 -70.26 -33.38 21.34
N GLN A 815 -69.66 -33.51 20.16
CA GLN A 815 -69.74 -32.71 18.90
C GLN A 815 -70.16 -31.21 18.94
N GLY A 816 -69.34 -30.37 18.28
CA GLY A 816 -69.60 -28.96 17.98
C GLY A 816 -68.47 -28.32 17.17
#